data_AF-A0A8H5BDJ2-F1
#
_entry.id   AF-A0A8H5BDJ2-F1
#
_cell.length_a   1.000
_cell.length_b   1.000
_cell.length_c   1.000
_cell.angle_alpha   90.00
_cell.angle_beta   90.00
_cell.angle_gamma   90.00
#
_symmetry.space_group_name_H-M   'P 1'
#
loop_
_entity.id
_entity.type
_entity.pdbx_description
1 polymer ?
#
loop_
_entity_poly.entity_id
_entity_poly.type
_entity_poly.pdbx_seq_one_letter_code
_entity_poly.pdbx_strand_id
1 'polypeptide(L)'
;MASSNELTVNLPKPEFPETPQGQQFTTKQLGAEGTPHGIKETAGLQALDQIRFQIARQMNNETLLCPIDNFLEHYGPTTVKAADVKKCKKFLITSNLFDEETGRWTDFAANPSQYEDKEDRVFQDLKPIVDKIFEFAKGRRNNYKFQVVEHKYLEADIPGTNHKMDGCLVDGEFKTGKIPVRFIKSPHEYKKQRNTEDQRMVRAQVVGDCQHILCEDPRRMFIFAVTIEDTRMGVWYFSRSHSIKALSFDWVEKDVDTFIHVFLAFAYASPEELGIDPTVHLAPIDPQAKPGTEAAAQHYIYQCPVEVGAEEPQDAKDTIRRSARLTGPKFKYFKTVRSINDMRPYNISGRNTRIWQVVEVKGPDTNETVTGEQLILKDVWLDIHRSTEAENMDAIFKAIDELIENSQSAWGDNWKERLVEEDQRFASFDDPTKARLQHSLTDGNYKSLFLTKLHAWDGATSKKLCHGALNSAAGVDIFPEESATEKAGRDCRTAQGSLIGSLVGSSYAGNSVDPNNTLHVQDRKADAVRKARRQFAPKRQSRFIYKEVCFDLDKVGTLGNLMDLISQALDALRILFCAGWVHQDISSSNLLAFRDNGKWKIKLADLEFAQELGYNSKGTDLRTGTPFFMPFEIMKRFHLLNDKRGQANPELSMANQQPYEPF
;
A
#
# COMPACT_ATOMS: atom_id res chain seq x y z
N MET A 1 -12.68 65.17 -33.09
CA MET A 1 -12.98 63.73 -33.19
C MET A 1 -13.05 63.18 -31.78
N ALA A 2 -14.10 62.42 -31.51
CA ALA A 2 -14.54 61.97 -30.20
C ALA A 2 -13.61 60.93 -29.54
N SER A 3 -13.43 61.05 -28.22
CA SER A 3 -13.57 60.05 -27.14
C SER A 3 -13.23 58.58 -27.45
N SER A 4 -12.52 57.84 -26.61
CA SER A 4 -12.88 57.58 -25.20
C SER A 4 -11.71 57.06 -24.35
N ASN A 5 -11.74 57.45 -23.09
CA ASN A 5 -10.95 56.95 -21.97
C ASN A 5 -11.13 55.43 -21.75
N GLU A 6 -10.04 54.72 -21.44
CA GLU A 6 -10.11 53.54 -20.59
C GLU A 6 -9.27 53.77 -19.34
N LEU A 7 -9.97 53.75 -18.21
CA LEU A 7 -9.42 53.79 -16.85
C LEU A 7 -8.75 52.45 -16.55
N THR A 8 -7.43 52.43 -16.42
CA THR A 8 -6.72 51.35 -15.73
C THR A 8 -6.99 51.46 -14.23
N VAL A 9 -7.92 50.64 -13.73
CA VAL A 9 -8.08 50.38 -12.30
C VAL A 9 -6.94 49.46 -11.85
N ASN A 10 -5.97 50.03 -11.12
CA ASN A 10 -4.98 49.26 -10.39
C ASN A 10 -5.68 48.54 -9.22
N LEU A 11 -5.96 47.24 -9.38
CA LEU A 11 -6.32 46.37 -8.26
C LEU A 11 -5.04 46.01 -7.49
N PRO A 12 -5.00 46.18 -6.16
CA PRO A 12 -3.84 45.77 -5.37
C PRO A 12 -3.68 44.24 -5.43
N LYS A 13 -2.44 43.79 -5.64
CA LYS A 13 -2.06 42.38 -5.48
C LYS A 13 -2.41 41.93 -4.05
N PRO A 14 -2.96 40.73 -3.84
CA PRO A 14 -3.06 40.18 -2.50
C PRO A 14 -1.64 39.95 -1.96
N GLU A 15 -1.28 40.73 -0.93
CA GLU A 15 -0.10 40.49 -0.11
C GLU A 15 -0.29 39.16 0.62
N PHE A 16 0.43 38.13 0.18
CA PHE A 16 0.66 36.94 0.98
C PHE A 16 1.61 37.34 2.11
N PRO A 17 1.33 36.99 3.38
CA PRO A 17 2.33 37.17 4.43
C PRO A 17 3.56 36.34 4.08
N GLU A 18 4.69 37.02 3.90
CA GLU A 18 6.00 36.41 3.74
C GLU A 18 6.23 35.43 4.91
N THR A 19 6.46 34.17 4.58
CA THR A 19 6.97 33.19 5.52
C THR A 19 8.35 33.67 6.02
N PRO A 20 8.58 33.79 7.34
CA PRO A 20 9.89 34.18 7.84
C PRO A 20 10.95 33.18 7.40
N GLN A 21 11.93 33.67 6.64
CA GLN A 21 13.17 32.97 6.34
C GLN A 21 13.87 32.58 7.65
N GLY A 22 14.53 31.42 7.62
CA GLY A 22 14.95 30.65 8.79
C GLY A 22 15.66 31.42 9.90
N GLN A 23 15.23 31.16 11.12
CA GLN A 23 16.07 31.26 12.30
C GLN A 23 16.34 29.85 12.84
N GLN A 24 17.61 29.46 12.81
CA GLN A 24 18.14 28.32 13.55
C GLN A 24 17.92 28.56 15.05
N PHE A 25 17.01 27.82 15.67
CA PHE A 25 16.90 27.77 17.12
C PHE A 25 17.81 26.67 17.67
N THR A 26 18.93 27.08 18.27
CA THR A 26 19.76 26.21 19.12
C THR A 26 19.08 26.00 20.47
N THR A 27 18.66 24.78 20.76
CA THR A 27 18.08 24.40 22.06
C THR A 27 19.19 24.11 23.08
N LYS A 28 19.41 25.04 24.01
CA LYS A 28 20.08 24.79 25.29
C LYS A 28 19.12 25.14 26.44
N GLN A 29 18.86 24.13 27.27
CA GLN A 29 18.41 24.14 28.68
C GLN A 29 17.15 24.93 29.06
N LEU A 30 16.10 24.17 29.43
CA LEU A 30 15.12 24.35 30.52
C LEU A 30 14.28 23.05 30.50
N GLY A 31 14.31 22.18 31.52
CA GLY A 31 13.60 22.35 32.80
C GLY A 31 12.27 21.60 32.74
N ALA A 32 12.07 20.61 33.62
CA ALA A 32 11.13 19.50 33.52
C ALA A 32 9.62 19.80 33.77
N GLU A 33 8.82 18.75 33.51
CA GLU A 33 7.45 18.43 33.98
C GLU A 33 6.24 18.77 33.07
N GLY A 34 5.64 17.73 32.47
CA GLY A 34 4.38 17.77 31.71
C GLY A 34 4.15 16.50 30.86
N THR A 35 2.98 15.88 31.00
CA THR A 35 2.50 14.55 30.59
C THR A 35 2.61 14.19 29.07
N PRO A 36 2.72 12.90 28.68
CA PRO A 36 3.28 12.51 27.39
C PRO A 36 2.22 12.17 26.32
N HIS A 37 1.71 13.15 25.57
CA HIS A 37 1.00 12.91 24.29
C HIS A 37 1.60 13.79 23.20
N GLY A 38 2.65 13.25 22.58
CA GLY A 38 3.23 13.71 21.34
C GLY A 38 4.04 12.53 20.82
N ILE A 39 3.65 11.97 19.69
CA ILE A 39 4.45 10.97 18.98
C ILE A 39 5.73 11.71 18.60
N LYS A 40 6.76 11.53 19.42
CA LYS A 40 8.09 12.04 19.13
C LYS A 40 8.53 11.44 17.80
N GLU A 41 9.02 12.30 16.91
CA GLU A 41 10.03 11.94 15.92
C GLU A 41 11.23 11.34 16.66
N THR A 42 11.16 10.03 16.94
CA THR A 42 12.32 9.22 17.27
C THR A 42 12.81 8.58 15.98
N ALA A 43 13.29 9.40 15.06
CA ALA A 43 14.29 8.97 14.07
C ALA A 43 15.65 8.85 14.77
N GLY A 44 15.71 8.04 15.83
CA GLY A 44 16.95 7.41 16.24
C GLY A 44 17.14 6.23 15.30
N LEU A 45 18.34 6.09 14.74
CA LEU A 45 18.80 4.91 14.00
C LEU A 45 18.49 3.62 14.78
N GLN A 46 17.27 3.07 14.66
CA GLN A 46 17.08 1.64 14.82
C GLN A 46 17.95 1.02 13.73
N ALA A 47 18.95 0.24 14.13
CA ALA A 47 19.83 -0.44 13.17
C ALA A 47 18.96 -1.12 12.12
N LEU A 48 19.21 -0.89 10.82
CA LEU A 48 18.35 -1.33 9.72
C LEU A 48 17.98 -2.83 9.79
N ASP A 49 18.88 -3.62 10.36
CA ASP A 49 18.67 -5.04 10.65
C ASP A 49 17.42 -5.26 11.52
N GLN A 50 17.20 -4.42 12.54
CA GLN A 50 16.01 -4.48 13.39
C GLN A 50 14.72 -4.22 12.62
N ILE A 51 14.72 -3.27 11.67
CA ILE A 51 13.54 -2.99 10.83
C ILE A 51 13.27 -4.16 9.89
N ARG A 52 14.31 -4.70 9.23
CA ARG A 52 14.20 -5.87 8.34
C ARG A 52 13.60 -7.08 9.07
N PHE A 53 14.00 -7.33 10.32
CA PHE A 53 13.40 -8.41 11.13
C PHE A 53 11.97 -8.12 11.58
N GLN A 54 11.61 -6.85 11.85
CA GLN A 54 10.22 -6.50 12.14
C GLN A 54 9.31 -6.73 10.92
N ILE A 55 9.75 -6.33 9.73
CA ILE A 55 9.07 -6.61 8.46
C ILE A 55 8.92 -8.13 8.28
N ALA A 56 10.01 -8.89 8.39
CA ALA A 56 10.01 -10.34 8.24
C ALA A 56 9.00 -11.02 9.19
N ARG A 57 8.96 -10.58 10.45
CA ARG A 57 8.02 -11.07 11.45
C ARG A 57 6.57 -10.85 11.04
N GLN A 58 6.23 -9.65 10.55
CA GLN A 58 4.88 -9.37 10.07
C GLN A 58 4.53 -10.18 8.83
N MET A 59 5.50 -10.32 7.91
CA MET A 59 5.34 -11.03 6.65
C MET A 59 5.20 -12.55 6.80
N ASN A 60 5.51 -13.12 7.97
CA ASN A 60 5.36 -14.56 8.22
C ASN A 60 3.90 -15.04 8.13
N ASN A 61 2.94 -14.16 8.47
CA ASN A 61 1.51 -14.45 8.31
C ASN A 61 0.94 -14.02 6.94
N GLU A 62 1.78 -13.44 6.07
CA GLU A 62 1.38 -12.92 4.75
C GLU A 62 2.02 -13.68 3.57
N THR A 63 3.00 -14.52 3.87
CA THR A 63 3.78 -15.25 2.87
C THR A 63 3.44 -16.73 2.91
N LEU A 64 3.17 -17.30 1.74
CA LEU A 64 2.81 -18.69 1.57
C LEU A 64 3.91 -19.41 0.78
N LEU A 65 3.91 -20.74 0.84
CA LEU A 65 4.82 -21.59 0.07
C LEU A 65 4.09 -22.29 -1.07
N CYS A 66 4.77 -22.48 -2.19
CA CYS A 66 4.29 -23.40 -3.23
C CYS A 66 5.46 -24.15 -3.89
N PRO A 67 5.19 -25.32 -4.53
CA PRO A 67 6.16 -25.98 -5.38
C PRO A 67 6.68 -25.06 -6.49
N ILE A 68 7.94 -25.21 -6.89
CA ILE A 68 8.57 -24.35 -7.90
C ILE A 68 7.86 -24.42 -9.26
N ASP A 69 7.36 -25.59 -9.67
CA ASP A 69 6.64 -25.72 -10.94
C ASP A 69 5.33 -24.91 -10.94
N ASN A 70 4.54 -25.02 -9.86
CA ASN A 70 3.35 -24.20 -9.66
C ASN A 70 3.69 -22.71 -9.62
N PHE A 71 4.84 -22.34 -9.04
CA PHE A 71 5.31 -20.96 -9.02
C PHE A 71 5.61 -20.47 -10.43
N LEU A 72 6.41 -21.20 -11.21
CA LEU A 72 6.79 -20.78 -12.55
C LEU A 72 5.60 -20.71 -13.51
N GLU A 73 4.65 -21.65 -13.39
CA GLU A 73 3.43 -21.66 -14.19
C GLU A 73 2.50 -20.48 -13.86
N HIS A 74 2.25 -20.21 -12.57
CA HIS A 74 1.22 -19.26 -12.14
C HIS A 74 1.78 -17.87 -11.84
N TYR A 75 2.93 -17.81 -11.15
CA TYR A 75 3.54 -16.55 -10.71
C TYR A 75 4.69 -16.09 -11.60
N GLY A 76 5.39 -16.99 -12.29
CA GLY A 76 6.56 -16.68 -13.11
C GLY A 76 6.38 -15.42 -13.99
N PRO A 77 7.45 -14.63 -14.21
CA PRO A 77 7.34 -13.38 -14.97
C PRO A 77 6.69 -13.58 -16.34
N THR A 78 7.14 -14.61 -17.07
CA THR A 78 6.59 -15.00 -18.36
C THR A 78 6.84 -16.48 -18.61
N THR A 79 6.14 -17.07 -19.59
CA THR A 79 6.27 -18.49 -19.91
C THR A 79 7.53 -18.77 -20.72
N VAL A 80 8.35 -19.72 -20.25
CA VAL A 80 9.54 -20.20 -20.98
C VAL A 80 9.28 -21.58 -21.55
N LYS A 81 9.57 -21.77 -22.84
CA LYS A 81 9.45 -23.08 -23.50
C LYS A 81 10.58 -24.00 -23.04
N ALA A 82 10.27 -25.24 -22.71
CA ALA A 82 11.28 -26.25 -22.35
C ALA A 82 12.36 -26.44 -23.44
N ALA A 83 12.01 -26.23 -24.72
CA ALA A 83 12.97 -26.25 -25.82
C ALA A 83 14.02 -25.13 -25.73
N ASP A 84 13.65 -23.94 -25.23
CA ASP A 84 14.56 -22.80 -25.07
C ASP A 84 15.53 -23.08 -23.92
N VAL A 85 15.06 -23.68 -22.82
CA VAL A 85 15.92 -24.14 -21.70
C VAL A 85 16.97 -25.14 -22.19
N LYS A 86 16.55 -26.17 -22.93
CA LYS A 86 17.47 -27.20 -23.48
C LYS A 86 18.50 -26.60 -24.44
N LYS A 87 18.08 -25.67 -25.30
CA LYS A 87 19.00 -24.98 -26.24
C LYS A 87 19.98 -24.07 -25.50
N CYS A 88 19.50 -23.33 -24.50
CA CYS A 88 20.33 -22.47 -23.67
C CYS A 88 21.37 -23.28 -22.88
N LYS A 89 21.00 -24.43 -22.32
CA LYS A 89 21.94 -25.34 -21.64
C LYS A 89 23.06 -25.81 -22.56
N LYS A 90 22.73 -26.25 -23.78
CA LYS A 90 23.73 -26.63 -24.80
C LYS A 90 24.65 -25.47 -25.16
N PHE A 91 24.11 -24.26 -25.23
CA PHE A 91 24.89 -23.05 -25.50
C PHE A 91 25.87 -22.73 -24.35
N LEU A 92 25.45 -22.93 -23.10
CA LEU A 92 26.31 -22.76 -21.91
C LEU A 92 27.43 -23.81 -21.86
N ILE A 93 27.14 -25.07 -22.22
CA ILE A 93 28.14 -26.14 -22.36
C ILE A 93 29.19 -25.78 -23.42
N THR A 94 28.74 -25.40 -24.62
CA THR A 94 29.63 -25.01 -25.72
C THR A 94 30.47 -23.76 -25.39
N SER A 95 30.02 -22.97 -24.41
CA SER A 95 30.72 -21.77 -23.94
C SER A 95 31.63 -22.02 -22.74
N ASN A 96 31.81 -23.29 -22.32
CA ASN A 96 32.62 -23.69 -21.17
C ASN A 96 32.18 -23.02 -19.85
N LEU A 97 30.87 -22.81 -19.66
CA LEU A 97 30.30 -22.30 -18.40
C LEU A 97 29.57 -23.39 -17.60
N PHE A 98 29.25 -24.51 -18.25
CA PHE A 98 28.64 -25.68 -17.62
C PHE A 98 29.35 -26.92 -18.11
N ASP A 99 29.81 -27.75 -17.18
CA ASP A 99 30.49 -29.01 -17.46
C ASP A 99 29.48 -30.16 -17.39
N GLU A 100 29.29 -30.84 -18.53
CA GLU A 100 28.35 -31.94 -18.65
C GLU A 100 28.84 -33.22 -17.95
N GLU A 101 30.16 -33.42 -17.82
CA GLU A 101 30.72 -34.60 -17.15
C GLU A 101 30.52 -34.54 -15.64
N THR A 102 30.78 -33.37 -15.04
CA THR A 102 30.57 -33.16 -13.60
C THR A 102 29.14 -32.78 -13.26
N GLY A 103 28.37 -32.27 -14.23
CA GLY A 103 27.02 -31.77 -14.02
C GLY A 103 26.96 -30.46 -13.23
N ARG A 104 28.04 -29.66 -13.25
CA ARG A 104 28.17 -28.41 -12.47
C ARG A 104 28.53 -27.22 -13.34
N TRP A 105 28.36 -26.03 -12.80
CA TRP A 105 28.92 -24.81 -13.38
C TRP A 105 30.44 -24.82 -13.26
N THR A 106 31.14 -24.34 -14.30
CA THR A 106 32.60 -24.34 -14.32
C THR A 106 33.19 -23.52 -13.16
N ASP A 107 32.59 -22.37 -12.85
CA ASP A 107 33.03 -21.52 -11.72
C ASP A 107 32.49 -22.00 -10.36
N PHE A 108 31.52 -22.91 -10.33
CA PHE A 108 30.98 -23.55 -9.12
C PHE A 108 31.29 -25.06 -9.08
N ALA A 109 32.56 -25.40 -9.26
CA ALA A 109 33.07 -26.77 -9.15
C ALA A 109 33.01 -27.34 -7.71
N ALA A 110 32.87 -26.48 -6.70
CA ALA A 110 32.55 -26.80 -5.30
C ALA A 110 31.23 -26.11 -4.88
N ASN A 111 30.64 -26.48 -3.73
CA ASN A 111 29.51 -25.72 -3.19
C ASN A 111 29.99 -24.32 -2.75
N PRO A 112 29.16 -23.26 -2.85
CA PRO A 112 29.52 -21.92 -2.39
C PRO A 112 30.10 -21.89 -0.95
N SER A 113 29.54 -22.68 -0.03
CA SER A 113 30.02 -22.83 1.36
C SER A 113 31.46 -23.34 1.50
N GLN A 114 32.01 -23.99 0.48
CA GLN A 114 33.33 -24.65 0.50
C GLN A 114 34.46 -23.77 -0.02
N TYR A 115 34.16 -22.66 -0.71
CA TYR A 115 35.19 -21.72 -1.17
C TYR A 115 35.78 -20.95 0.02
N GLU A 116 37.08 -20.64 -0.04
CA GLU A 116 37.73 -19.79 0.97
C GLU A 116 37.40 -18.30 0.79
N ASP A 117 37.12 -17.89 -0.45
CA ASP A 117 36.77 -16.51 -0.81
C ASP A 117 35.55 -15.98 -0.05
N LYS A 118 35.46 -14.65 0.09
CA LYS A 118 34.30 -13.99 0.69
C LYS A 118 33.05 -14.11 -0.18
N GLU A 119 31.89 -13.98 0.44
CA GLU A 119 30.57 -14.10 -0.17
C GLU A 119 30.38 -13.26 -1.43
N ASP A 120 30.77 -11.98 -1.36
CA ASP A 120 30.74 -11.06 -2.49
C ASP A 120 31.55 -11.61 -3.67
N ARG A 121 32.78 -12.05 -3.44
CA ARG A 121 33.64 -12.60 -4.49
C ARG A 121 33.09 -13.89 -5.09
N VAL A 122 32.59 -14.81 -4.26
CA VAL A 122 32.03 -16.11 -4.71
C VAL A 122 30.83 -15.90 -5.62
N PHE A 123 29.88 -15.04 -5.22
CA PHE A 123 28.67 -14.85 -6.02
C PHE A 123 28.86 -13.91 -7.22
N GLN A 124 30.00 -13.19 -7.35
CA GLN A 124 30.34 -12.50 -8.61
C GLN A 124 30.37 -13.46 -9.80
N ASP A 125 30.69 -14.74 -9.60
CA ASP A 125 30.77 -15.72 -10.67
C ASP A 125 29.38 -16.16 -11.20
N LEU A 126 28.28 -15.70 -10.57
CA LEU A 126 26.94 -15.78 -11.19
C LEU A 126 26.83 -14.90 -12.43
N LYS A 127 27.57 -13.78 -12.47
CA LYS A 127 27.42 -12.77 -13.52
C LYS A 127 27.74 -13.32 -14.92
N PRO A 128 28.88 -13.97 -15.16
CA PRO A 128 29.18 -14.58 -16.47
C PRO A 128 28.10 -15.58 -16.92
N ILE A 129 27.56 -16.38 -16.01
CA ILE A 129 26.51 -17.38 -16.30
C ILE A 129 25.23 -16.68 -16.75
N VAL A 130 24.73 -15.72 -15.97
CA VAL A 130 23.49 -15.00 -16.28
C VAL A 130 23.65 -14.15 -17.53
N ASP A 131 24.78 -13.46 -17.70
CA ASP A 131 25.08 -12.71 -18.93
C ASP A 131 25.07 -13.61 -20.16
N LYS A 132 25.53 -14.85 -20.05
CA LYS A 132 25.51 -15.81 -21.16
C LYS A 132 24.10 -16.34 -21.47
N ILE A 133 23.27 -16.57 -20.45
CA ILE A 133 21.83 -16.86 -20.63
C ILE A 133 21.15 -15.69 -21.35
N PHE A 134 21.46 -14.47 -20.91
CA PHE A 134 20.94 -13.23 -21.49
C PHE A 134 21.48 -12.97 -22.90
N GLU A 135 22.66 -13.49 -23.23
CA GLU A 135 23.21 -13.51 -24.58
C GLU A 135 22.46 -14.50 -25.47
N PHE A 136 22.17 -15.70 -24.99
CA PHE A 136 21.34 -16.66 -25.72
C PHE A 136 19.96 -16.07 -26.06
N ALA A 137 19.38 -15.31 -25.14
CA ALA A 137 18.09 -14.63 -25.32
C ALA A 137 18.14 -13.39 -26.24
N LYS A 138 19.31 -13.04 -26.83
CA LYS A 138 19.45 -11.89 -27.74
C LYS A 138 18.43 -11.99 -28.89
N GLY A 139 17.67 -10.91 -29.09
CA GLY A 139 16.60 -10.81 -30.09
C GLY A 139 15.18 -10.97 -29.53
N ARG A 140 15.02 -11.51 -28.31
CA ARG A 140 13.71 -11.62 -27.64
C ARG A 140 13.69 -11.11 -26.19
N ARG A 141 14.84 -10.65 -25.68
CA ARG A 141 14.96 -10.16 -24.30
C ARG A 141 14.62 -8.69 -24.14
N ASN A 142 14.28 -8.32 -22.90
CA ASN A 142 14.29 -6.93 -22.43
C ASN A 142 15.73 -6.37 -22.31
N ASN A 143 15.81 -5.07 -22.06
CA ASN A 143 17.06 -4.31 -21.97
C ASN A 143 17.68 -4.32 -20.55
N TYR A 144 17.09 -5.06 -19.62
CA TYR A 144 17.59 -5.10 -18.25
C TYR A 144 18.90 -5.89 -18.16
N LYS A 145 19.69 -5.56 -17.15
CA LYS A 145 21.01 -6.12 -16.89
C LYS A 145 21.00 -6.81 -15.53
N PHE A 146 21.75 -7.91 -15.44
CA PHE A 146 22.06 -8.53 -14.16
C PHE A 146 23.36 -7.93 -13.61
N GLN A 147 23.32 -7.48 -12.35
CA GLN A 147 24.47 -6.95 -11.64
C GLN A 147 24.58 -7.65 -10.29
N VAL A 148 25.75 -8.21 -10.00
CA VAL A 148 26.15 -8.58 -8.65
C VAL A 148 26.81 -7.35 -8.05
N VAL A 149 26.23 -6.85 -6.97
CA VAL A 149 26.48 -5.52 -6.44
C VAL A 149 27.27 -5.69 -5.15
N GLU A 150 28.53 -5.26 -5.12
CA GLU A 150 29.35 -5.28 -3.89
C GLU A 150 28.78 -4.29 -2.86
N HIS A 151 27.81 -4.72 -2.05
CA HIS A 151 27.31 -4.01 -0.87
C HIS A 151 26.92 -2.53 -1.11
N LYS A 152 26.42 -2.19 -2.31
CA LYS A 152 26.03 -0.80 -2.60
C LYS A 152 24.72 -0.47 -1.89
N TYR A 153 24.67 0.75 -1.36
CA TYR A 153 23.47 1.28 -0.75
C TYR A 153 22.41 1.61 -1.81
N LEU A 154 21.15 1.37 -1.48
CA LEU A 154 20.02 1.88 -2.25
C LEU A 154 19.91 3.39 -2.10
N GLU A 155 19.66 4.07 -3.22
CA GLU A 155 19.26 5.48 -3.22
C GLU A 155 17.74 5.52 -3.09
N ALA A 156 17.29 6.00 -1.93
CA ALA A 156 15.89 6.35 -1.72
C ALA A 156 15.76 7.86 -1.88
N ASP A 157 14.69 8.29 -2.57
CA ASP A 157 14.35 9.71 -2.66
C ASP A 157 13.90 10.27 -1.30
N ILE A 158 13.48 9.39 -0.38
CA ILE A 158 13.07 9.71 0.97
C ILE A 158 14.16 9.30 1.99
N PRO A 159 14.67 10.23 2.84
CA PRO A 159 15.72 9.96 3.82
C PRO A 159 15.36 8.88 4.85
N GLY A 160 16.34 8.08 5.29
CA GLY A 160 16.21 7.24 6.49
C GLY A 160 16.42 5.73 6.30
N THR A 161 16.66 5.24 5.08
CA THR A 161 16.94 3.81 4.82
C THR A 161 18.21 3.60 4.02
N ASN A 162 19.12 2.75 4.52
CA ASN A 162 20.41 2.41 3.89
C ASN A 162 20.45 0.90 3.57
N HIS A 163 19.47 0.42 2.79
CA HIS A 163 19.45 -0.98 2.35
C HIS A 163 20.64 -1.29 1.45
N LYS A 164 21.16 -2.51 1.58
CA LYS A 164 22.20 -3.09 0.72
C LYS A 164 21.66 -4.42 0.19
N MET A 165 22.05 -4.74 -1.03
CA MET A 165 21.74 -6.00 -1.72
C MET A 165 22.98 -6.60 -2.35
N ASP A 166 22.99 -7.92 -2.47
CA ASP A 166 24.11 -8.67 -3.07
C ASP A 166 24.01 -8.72 -4.61
N GLY A 167 22.81 -8.67 -5.17
CA GLY A 167 22.59 -8.64 -6.61
C GLY A 167 21.24 -8.06 -7.01
N CYS A 168 21.08 -7.77 -8.30
CA CYS A 168 19.79 -7.35 -8.84
C CYS A 168 19.68 -7.54 -10.37
N LEU A 169 18.43 -7.65 -10.81
CA LEU A 169 18.03 -7.30 -12.18
C LEU A 169 17.70 -5.80 -12.20
N VAL A 170 18.33 -5.04 -13.09
CA VAL A 170 18.25 -3.57 -13.09
C VAL A 170 18.14 -2.99 -14.49
N ASP A 171 17.44 -1.86 -14.59
CA ASP A 171 17.32 -1.07 -15.79
C ASP A 171 18.39 0.02 -15.82
N GLY A 172 19.44 -0.20 -16.61
CA GLY A 172 20.63 0.64 -16.65
C GLY A 172 21.90 -0.05 -16.15
N GLU A 173 22.99 0.71 -16.07
CA GLU A 173 24.31 0.21 -15.63
C GLU A 173 24.88 1.12 -14.55
N PHE A 174 25.10 0.58 -13.34
CA PHE A 174 25.44 1.35 -12.15
C PHE A 174 26.81 0.92 -11.63
N LYS A 175 27.88 1.52 -12.18
CA LYS A 175 29.28 1.16 -11.84
C LYS A 175 29.74 1.72 -10.49
N THR A 176 29.30 2.91 -10.11
CA THR A 176 29.66 3.60 -8.87
C THR A 176 28.44 4.29 -8.27
N GLY A 177 28.41 4.50 -6.96
CA GLY A 177 27.31 5.20 -6.28
C GLY A 177 26.15 4.31 -5.86
N LYS A 178 25.07 4.93 -5.38
CA LYS A 178 23.86 4.24 -4.95
C LYS A 178 22.99 3.88 -6.17
N ILE A 179 22.18 2.82 -6.07
CA ILE A 179 21.23 2.45 -7.13
C ILE A 179 19.85 2.98 -6.74
N PRO A 180 19.22 3.86 -7.53
CA PRO A 180 17.86 4.31 -7.23
C PRO A 180 16.88 3.14 -7.34
N VAL A 181 16.05 2.96 -6.31
CA VAL A 181 15.09 1.85 -6.18
C VAL A 181 14.21 1.65 -7.41
N ARG A 182 13.87 2.76 -8.10
CA ARG A 182 13.03 2.78 -9.31
C ARG A 182 13.64 2.05 -10.52
N PHE A 183 14.95 1.80 -10.53
CA PHE A 183 15.62 1.04 -11.59
C PHE A 183 15.70 -0.46 -11.30
N ILE A 184 15.46 -0.89 -10.06
CA ILE A 184 15.63 -2.28 -9.61
C ILE A 184 14.39 -3.10 -9.97
N LYS A 185 14.51 -4.03 -10.91
CA LYS A 185 13.41 -4.90 -11.37
C LYS A 185 13.25 -6.14 -10.50
N SER A 186 14.33 -6.64 -9.91
CA SER A 186 14.30 -7.75 -8.95
C SER A 186 15.52 -7.68 -8.03
N PRO A 187 15.35 -7.53 -6.69
CA PRO A 187 16.45 -7.58 -5.73
C PRO A 187 16.82 -9.04 -5.42
N HIS A 188 18.12 -9.29 -5.26
CA HIS A 188 18.68 -10.62 -5.01
C HIS A 188 19.60 -10.58 -3.79
N GLU A 189 19.48 -11.57 -2.91
CA GLU A 189 20.28 -11.69 -1.68
C GLU A 189 20.91 -13.08 -1.56
N TYR A 190 22.15 -13.16 -1.12
CA TYR A 190 22.94 -14.39 -1.15
C TYR A 190 23.59 -14.67 0.21
N LYS A 191 23.65 -15.94 0.59
CA LYS A 191 24.46 -16.43 1.71
C LYS A 191 25.26 -17.65 1.30
N LYS A 192 26.56 -17.67 1.59
CA LYS A 192 27.41 -18.84 1.33
C LYS A 192 27.00 -20.07 2.13
N GLN A 193 26.48 -19.86 3.34
CA GLN A 193 26.15 -20.92 4.27
C GLN A 193 24.64 -21.14 4.35
N ARG A 194 24.25 -22.36 4.73
CA ARG A 194 22.85 -22.74 4.95
C ARG A 194 22.64 -23.22 6.38
N ASN A 195 22.92 -22.33 7.33
CA ASN A 195 22.54 -22.49 8.73
C ASN A 195 21.32 -21.58 9.05
N THR A 196 20.67 -21.81 10.19
CA THR A 196 19.45 -21.09 10.59
C THR A 196 19.64 -19.56 10.63
N GLU A 197 20.79 -19.09 11.08
CA GLU A 197 21.08 -17.65 11.21
C GLU A 197 21.18 -16.97 9.83
N ASP A 198 21.90 -17.58 8.90
CA ASP A 198 22.05 -17.07 7.53
C ASP A 198 20.73 -17.14 6.75
N GLN A 199 19.95 -18.21 6.93
CA GLN A 199 18.61 -18.32 6.35
C GLN A 199 17.68 -17.23 6.87
N ARG A 200 17.72 -16.97 8.18
CA ARG A 200 16.93 -15.91 8.80
C ARG A 200 17.34 -14.54 8.26
N MET A 201 18.64 -14.30 8.15
CA MET A 201 19.20 -13.04 7.68
C MET A 201 18.83 -12.79 6.21
N VAL A 202 19.17 -13.69 5.28
CA VAL A 202 18.94 -13.48 3.84
C VAL A 202 17.45 -13.25 3.52
N ARG A 203 16.56 -13.94 4.24
CA ARG A 203 15.11 -13.78 4.06
C ARG A 203 14.60 -12.45 4.61
N ALA A 204 15.12 -12.00 5.75
CA ALA A 204 14.78 -10.68 6.30
C ALA A 204 15.31 -9.54 5.42
N GLN A 205 16.49 -9.71 4.82
CA GLN A 205 17.08 -8.75 3.89
C GLN A 205 16.22 -8.63 2.62
N VAL A 206 15.90 -9.75 1.96
CA VAL A 206 15.15 -9.73 0.70
C VAL A 206 13.74 -9.18 0.86
N VAL A 207 13.04 -9.51 1.95
CA VAL A 207 11.67 -9.02 2.18
C VAL A 207 11.68 -7.53 2.54
N GLY A 208 12.68 -7.06 3.29
CA GLY A 208 12.87 -5.65 3.56
C GLY A 208 13.13 -4.84 2.28
N ASP A 209 13.95 -5.37 1.38
CA ASP A 209 14.22 -4.73 0.09
C ASP A 209 12.98 -4.66 -0.80
N CYS A 210 12.23 -5.76 -0.88
CA CYS A 210 10.97 -5.79 -1.63
C CYS A 210 9.94 -4.82 -1.05
N GLN A 211 9.79 -4.78 0.28
CA GLN A 211 8.89 -3.84 0.96
C GLN A 211 9.27 -2.40 0.65
N HIS A 212 10.57 -2.08 0.70
CA HIS A 212 11.06 -0.74 0.44
C HIS A 212 10.83 -0.32 -1.02
N ILE A 213 11.20 -1.17 -1.99
CA ILE A 213 10.97 -0.87 -3.42
C ILE A 213 9.48 -0.69 -3.71
N LEU A 214 8.63 -1.55 -3.16
CA LEU A 214 7.18 -1.44 -3.31
C LEU A 214 6.61 -0.16 -2.67
N CYS A 215 7.18 0.34 -1.58
CA CYS A 215 6.73 1.59 -0.95
C CYS A 215 7.24 2.83 -1.70
N GLU A 216 8.45 2.81 -2.23
CA GLU A 216 9.03 3.98 -2.89
C GLU A 216 8.57 4.16 -4.34
N ASP A 217 8.47 3.07 -5.12
CA ASP A 217 8.14 3.16 -6.55
C ASP A 217 6.64 2.93 -6.78
N PRO A 218 5.81 3.97 -7.00
CA PRO A 218 4.37 3.85 -7.21
C PRO A 218 4.01 3.08 -8.48
N ARG A 219 4.96 2.86 -9.39
CA ARG A 219 4.74 2.04 -10.59
C ARG A 219 4.70 0.55 -10.27
N ARG A 220 5.02 0.11 -9.04
CA ARG A 220 5.10 -1.31 -8.69
C ARG A 220 3.75 -1.88 -8.28
N MET A 221 3.24 -2.78 -9.11
CA MET A 221 2.06 -3.61 -8.81
C MET A 221 2.44 -4.84 -7.97
N PHE A 222 3.59 -5.42 -8.28
CA PHE A 222 4.22 -6.54 -7.58
C PHE A 222 5.72 -6.54 -7.86
N ILE A 223 6.48 -7.39 -7.17
CA ILE A 223 7.93 -7.54 -7.40
C ILE A 223 8.36 -9.00 -7.21
N PHE A 224 9.34 -9.42 -8.00
CA PHE A 224 10.01 -10.70 -7.83
C PHE A 224 11.35 -10.52 -7.13
N ALA A 225 11.78 -11.53 -6.37
CA ALA A 225 13.10 -11.55 -5.79
C ALA A 225 13.72 -12.95 -5.83
N VAL A 226 15.04 -12.99 -5.65
CA VAL A 226 15.81 -14.24 -5.60
C VAL A 226 16.60 -14.28 -4.29
N THR A 227 16.66 -15.45 -3.67
CA THR A 227 17.60 -15.71 -2.58
C THR A 227 18.44 -16.93 -2.89
N ILE A 228 19.73 -16.91 -2.56
CA ILE A 228 20.59 -18.10 -2.63
C ILE A 228 21.17 -18.39 -1.24
N GLU A 229 21.02 -19.62 -0.77
CA GLU A 229 21.53 -20.15 0.49
C GLU A 229 22.40 -21.38 0.17
N ASP A 230 23.71 -21.20 0.02
CA ASP A 230 24.63 -22.23 -0.52
C ASP A 230 24.14 -22.73 -1.91
N THR A 231 23.80 -24.01 -2.07
CA THR A 231 23.25 -24.55 -3.34
C THR A 231 21.74 -24.33 -3.49
N ARG A 232 21.05 -23.74 -2.50
CA ARG A 232 19.58 -23.62 -2.50
C ARG A 232 19.13 -22.25 -2.97
N MET A 233 18.57 -22.19 -4.18
CA MET A 233 17.98 -20.98 -4.73
C MET A 233 16.46 -20.94 -4.47
N GLY A 234 15.94 -19.82 -4.02
CA GLY A 234 14.52 -19.54 -3.86
C GLY A 234 14.08 -18.36 -4.72
N VAL A 235 12.85 -18.44 -5.24
CA VAL A 235 12.22 -17.37 -6.02
C VAL A 235 10.98 -16.89 -5.27
N TRP A 236 10.78 -15.58 -5.25
CA TRP A 236 9.75 -14.91 -4.46
C TRP A 236 8.86 -14.06 -5.36
N TYR A 237 7.59 -13.95 -4.99
CA TYR A 237 6.62 -13.02 -5.57
C TYR A 237 5.95 -12.27 -4.42
N PHE A 238 6.04 -10.94 -4.43
CA PHE A 238 5.45 -10.07 -3.44
C PHE A 238 4.43 -9.14 -4.09
N SER A 239 3.21 -9.11 -3.57
CA SER A 239 2.12 -8.25 -4.09
C SER A 239 1.24 -7.72 -2.96
N ARG A 240 0.32 -6.81 -3.31
CA ARG A 240 -0.59 -6.18 -2.33
C ARG A 240 -1.67 -7.10 -1.79
N SER A 241 -1.98 -8.20 -2.47
CA SER A 241 -2.93 -9.20 -1.94
C SER A 241 -2.24 -10.22 -1.05
N HIS A 242 -1.14 -10.81 -1.52
CA HIS A 242 -0.43 -11.90 -0.84
C HIS A 242 1.00 -12.03 -1.37
N SER A 243 1.83 -12.76 -0.64
CA SER A 243 3.21 -13.07 -1.03
C SER A 243 3.46 -14.58 -1.10
N ILE A 244 4.32 -15.00 -2.02
CA ILE A 244 4.64 -16.40 -2.26
C ILE A 244 6.15 -16.58 -2.31
N LYS A 245 6.64 -17.59 -1.60
CA LYS A 245 7.98 -18.13 -1.75
C LYS A 245 7.89 -19.50 -2.43
N ALA A 246 8.58 -19.69 -3.54
CA ALA A 246 8.76 -21.03 -4.09
C ALA A 246 9.61 -21.89 -3.13
N LEU A 247 9.30 -23.19 -3.05
CA LEU A 247 10.22 -24.15 -2.44
C LEU A 247 11.58 -24.02 -3.14
N SER A 248 12.64 -23.86 -2.35
CA SER A 248 13.98 -23.68 -2.90
C SER A 248 14.39 -24.94 -3.67
N PHE A 249 15.22 -24.81 -4.71
CA PHE A 249 15.75 -25.90 -5.54
C PHE A 249 17.28 -25.89 -5.58
N ASP A 250 17.92 -26.98 -6.02
CA ASP A 250 19.39 -27.05 -6.10
C ASP A 250 19.88 -26.46 -7.43
N TRP A 251 20.39 -25.24 -7.41
CA TRP A 251 20.76 -24.55 -8.66
C TRP A 251 22.13 -24.98 -9.21
N VAL A 252 22.91 -25.75 -8.46
CA VAL A 252 24.28 -26.12 -8.81
C VAL A 252 24.36 -27.50 -9.44
N GLU A 253 23.68 -28.49 -8.87
CA GLU A 253 23.84 -29.90 -9.28
C GLU A 253 22.56 -30.53 -9.84
N LYS A 254 21.41 -30.33 -9.20
CA LYS A 254 20.20 -31.14 -9.51
C LYS A 254 19.22 -30.45 -10.44
N ASP A 255 19.00 -29.15 -10.24
CA ASP A 255 17.90 -28.39 -10.85
C ASP A 255 18.41 -27.24 -11.72
N VAL A 256 19.53 -27.46 -12.42
CA VAL A 256 20.17 -26.49 -13.34
C VAL A 256 19.22 -25.96 -14.41
N ASP A 257 18.35 -26.82 -14.94
CA ASP A 257 17.36 -26.45 -15.94
C ASP A 257 16.34 -25.42 -15.38
N THR A 258 16.01 -25.52 -14.09
CA THR A 258 15.13 -24.58 -13.38
C THR A 258 15.83 -23.23 -13.18
N PHE A 259 17.12 -23.23 -12.85
CA PHE A 259 17.93 -21.99 -12.80
C PHE A 259 17.90 -21.27 -14.15
N ILE A 260 18.18 -22.01 -15.24
CA ILE A 260 18.14 -21.47 -16.61
C ILE A 260 16.74 -20.95 -16.94
N HIS A 261 15.68 -21.69 -16.59
CA HIS A 261 14.29 -21.26 -16.79
C HIS A 261 14.02 -19.90 -16.13
N VAL A 262 14.36 -19.75 -14.84
CA VAL A 262 14.11 -18.52 -14.07
C VAL A 262 14.75 -17.31 -14.75
N PHE A 263 16.02 -17.41 -15.13
CA PHE A 263 16.72 -16.28 -15.76
C PHE A 263 16.27 -16.04 -17.21
N LEU A 264 15.88 -17.08 -17.96
CA LEU A 264 15.21 -16.87 -19.26
C LEU A 264 13.85 -16.16 -19.09
N ALA A 265 13.08 -16.49 -18.05
CA ALA A 265 11.81 -15.82 -17.77
C ALA A 265 12.06 -14.33 -17.44
N PHE A 266 13.05 -14.02 -16.62
CA PHE A 266 13.46 -12.64 -16.38
C PHE A 266 13.94 -11.91 -17.64
N ALA A 267 14.66 -12.59 -18.53
CA ALA A 267 15.14 -12.00 -19.77
C ALA A 267 13.99 -11.70 -20.75
N TYR A 268 13.02 -12.60 -20.87
CA TYR A 268 11.92 -12.47 -21.83
C TYR A 268 10.79 -11.55 -21.36
N ALA A 269 10.66 -11.33 -20.05
CA ALA A 269 9.52 -10.61 -19.51
C ALA A 269 9.49 -9.13 -19.91
N SER A 270 8.30 -8.62 -20.22
CA SER A 270 8.03 -7.19 -20.39
C SER A 270 8.14 -6.43 -19.06
N PRO A 271 8.19 -5.07 -19.08
CA PRO A 271 8.08 -4.28 -17.86
C PRO A 271 6.86 -4.65 -17.00
N GLU A 272 5.70 -4.84 -17.63
CA GLU A 272 4.42 -5.17 -16.98
C GLU A 272 4.44 -6.58 -16.37
N GLU A 273 5.01 -7.55 -17.09
CA GLU A 273 5.25 -8.91 -16.58
C GLU A 273 6.21 -8.92 -15.38
N LEU A 274 7.05 -7.89 -15.22
CA LEU A 274 7.92 -7.65 -14.06
C LEU A 274 7.32 -6.68 -13.03
N GLY A 275 6.03 -6.39 -13.15
CA GLY A 275 5.24 -5.66 -12.16
C GLY A 275 5.30 -4.14 -12.29
N ILE A 276 5.72 -3.59 -13.45
CA ILE A 276 5.62 -2.16 -13.75
C ILE A 276 4.24 -1.83 -14.30
N ASP A 277 3.57 -0.87 -13.70
CA ASP A 277 2.29 -0.34 -14.19
C ASP A 277 2.51 0.54 -15.44
N PRO A 278 1.91 0.20 -16.60
CA PRO A 278 2.07 0.97 -17.83
C PRO A 278 1.34 2.32 -17.82
N THR A 279 0.50 2.58 -16.81
CA THR A 279 -0.28 3.81 -16.64
C THR A 279 0.34 4.81 -15.67
N VAL A 280 1.51 4.49 -15.09
CA VAL A 280 2.24 5.38 -14.18
C VAL A 280 3.64 5.61 -14.73
N HIS A 281 3.90 6.83 -15.15
CA HIS A 281 5.11 7.23 -15.87
C HIS A 281 6.08 7.98 -14.94
N LEU A 282 7.37 7.96 -15.26
CA LEU A 282 8.32 8.88 -14.63
C LEU A 282 8.16 10.25 -15.28
N ALA A 283 7.96 11.29 -14.47
CA ALA A 283 7.97 12.65 -14.99
C ALA A 283 9.38 13.01 -15.50
N PRO A 284 9.51 13.80 -16.59
CA PRO A 284 10.80 14.31 -17.03
C PRO A 284 11.47 15.11 -15.91
N ILE A 285 12.72 14.79 -15.60
CA ILE A 285 13.55 15.58 -14.68
C ILE A 285 14.20 16.70 -15.50
N ASP A 286 14.18 17.93 -14.97
CA ASP A 286 14.93 19.04 -15.57
C ASP A 286 16.44 18.75 -15.44
N PRO A 287 17.17 18.57 -16.56
CA PRO A 287 18.61 18.28 -16.53
C PRO A 287 19.45 19.37 -15.86
N GLN A 288 18.92 20.60 -15.76
CA GLN A 288 19.61 21.74 -15.15
C GLN A 288 19.21 21.96 -13.68
N ALA A 289 18.29 21.15 -13.14
CA ALA A 289 17.88 21.27 -11.75
C ALA A 289 19.06 20.99 -10.81
N LYS A 290 19.23 21.87 -9.82
CA LYS A 290 20.28 21.71 -8.81
C LYS A 290 19.93 20.51 -7.91
N PRO A 291 20.88 19.60 -7.62
CA PRO A 291 20.65 18.50 -6.69
C PRO A 291 20.09 18.96 -5.35
N GLY A 292 19.13 18.22 -4.80
CA GLY A 292 18.46 18.55 -3.53
C GLY A 292 17.36 19.62 -3.63
N THR A 293 17.03 20.10 -4.84
CA THR A 293 15.85 20.94 -5.07
C THR A 293 14.63 20.11 -5.45
N GLU A 294 13.43 20.64 -5.23
CA GLU A 294 12.18 20.02 -5.67
C GLU A 294 12.18 19.74 -7.18
N ALA A 295 12.76 20.64 -7.99
CA ALA A 295 12.91 20.45 -9.43
C ALA A 295 13.81 19.26 -9.82
N ALA A 296 14.71 18.82 -8.92
CA ALA A 296 15.57 17.66 -9.10
C ALA A 296 14.95 16.37 -8.51
N ALA A 297 13.84 16.45 -7.79
CA ALA A 297 13.16 15.29 -7.25
C ALA A 297 12.45 14.50 -8.36
N GLN A 298 12.37 13.18 -8.20
CA GLN A 298 11.62 12.35 -9.14
C GLN A 298 10.13 12.48 -8.85
N HIS A 299 9.37 12.92 -9.86
CA HIS A 299 7.90 12.93 -9.83
C HIS A 299 7.33 11.84 -10.75
N TYR A 300 6.04 11.56 -10.61
CA TYR A 300 5.33 10.54 -11.38
C TYR A 300 4.14 11.16 -12.11
N ILE A 301 3.79 10.63 -13.27
CA ILE A 301 2.62 11.05 -14.04
C ILE A 301 1.65 9.88 -14.16
N TYR A 302 0.46 10.03 -13.60
CA TYR A 302 -0.62 9.06 -13.66
C TYR A 302 -1.49 9.31 -14.89
N GLN A 303 -1.70 8.27 -15.69
CA GLN A 303 -2.58 8.28 -16.84
C GLN A 303 -3.99 7.85 -16.43
N CYS A 304 -4.93 8.79 -16.53
CA CYS A 304 -6.35 8.61 -16.23
C CYS A 304 -7.13 8.40 -17.53
N PRO A 305 -7.83 7.27 -17.72
CA PRO A 305 -8.76 7.12 -18.83
C PRO A 305 -9.92 8.11 -18.68
N VAL A 306 -10.36 8.72 -19.78
CA VAL A 306 -11.55 9.57 -19.81
C VAL A 306 -12.55 8.97 -20.79
N GLU A 307 -13.78 8.75 -20.32
CA GLU A 307 -14.86 8.30 -21.18
C GLU A 307 -15.19 9.38 -22.23
N VAL A 308 -15.18 8.99 -23.50
CA VAL A 308 -15.58 9.87 -24.60
C VAL A 308 -17.12 9.86 -24.63
N GLY A 309 -17.77 10.81 -23.95
CA GLY A 309 -19.25 10.84 -23.95
C GLY A 309 -20.01 11.90 -23.15
N ALA A 310 -19.39 12.73 -22.31
CA ALA A 310 -20.11 13.76 -21.56
C ALA A 310 -19.69 15.18 -21.99
N GLU A 311 -20.54 15.78 -22.84
CA GLU A 311 -20.63 17.22 -23.16
C GLU A 311 -19.33 17.96 -23.53
N GLU A 312 -19.01 17.99 -24.84
CA GLU A 312 -18.20 19.11 -25.36
C GLU A 312 -19.07 20.39 -25.35
N PRO A 313 -18.54 21.55 -24.89
CA PRO A 313 -19.25 22.83 -24.95
C PRO A 313 -19.73 23.13 -26.38
N GLN A 314 -20.98 23.57 -26.50
CA GLN A 314 -21.74 23.72 -27.76
C GLN A 314 -21.16 24.74 -28.77
N ASP A 315 -20.01 25.35 -28.50
CA ASP A 315 -19.46 26.47 -29.27
C ASP A 315 -18.32 26.11 -30.25
N ALA A 316 -18.01 24.83 -30.46
CA ALA A 316 -16.96 24.39 -31.39
C ALA A 316 -17.49 23.58 -32.61
N LYS A 317 -18.64 23.98 -33.18
CA LYS A 317 -19.28 23.22 -34.28
C LYS A 317 -18.75 23.47 -35.68
N ASP A 318 -17.83 24.41 -35.89
CA ASP A 318 -17.24 24.63 -37.21
C ASP A 318 -15.75 24.29 -37.18
N THR A 319 -15.41 23.01 -37.44
CA THR A 319 -14.24 22.51 -38.21
C THR A 319 -13.99 21.00 -37.94
N ILE A 320 -15.02 20.13 -37.91
CA ILE A 320 -14.78 18.67 -37.84
C ILE A 320 -15.66 17.93 -38.84
N ARG A 321 -15.24 17.96 -40.11
CA ARG A 321 -15.58 16.94 -41.11
C ARG A 321 -14.32 16.57 -41.89
N ARG A 322 -13.27 16.09 -41.20
CA ARG A 322 -12.10 15.41 -41.81
C ARG A 322 -11.10 14.83 -40.78
N SER A 323 -11.54 14.02 -39.82
CA SER A 323 -10.59 13.20 -39.02
C SER A 323 -11.25 12.00 -38.31
N ALA A 324 -12.14 11.29 -38.99
CA ALA A 324 -12.75 10.05 -38.49
C ALA A 324 -11.78 8.83 -38.54
N ARG A 325 -10.50 9.02 -38.18
CA ARG A 325 -9.48 7.96 -38.08
C ARG A 325 -8.60 8.04 -36.81
N LEU A 326 -8.91 8.90 -35.85
CA LEU A 326 -8.14 9.13 -34.62
C LEU A 326 -9.06 9.14 -33.40
N THR A 327 -9.62 8.01 -33.00
CA THR A 327 -10.31 7.91 -31.71
C THR A 327 -9.85 6.65 -30.98
N GLY A 328 -8.58 6.67 -30.55
CA GLY A 328 -8.20 5.92 -29.37
C GLY A 328 -8.80 6.55 -28.10
N PRO A 329 -8.72 5.88 -26.95
CA PRO A 329 -9.14 6.46 -25.67
C PRO A 329 -8.46 7.83 -25.44
N LYS A 330 -9.24 8.85 -25.05
CA LYS A 330 -8.70 10.13 -24.57
C LYS A 330 -8.22 9.90 -23.13
N PHE A 331 -7.03 10.41 -22.82
CA PHE A 331 -6.45 10.33 -21.47
C PHE A 331 -6.22 11.73 -20.91
N LYS A 332 -6.37 11.85 -19.59
CA LYS A 332 -5.83 12.94 -18.79
C LYS A 332 -4.59 12.46 -18.06
N TYR A 333 -3.68 13.38 -17.76
CA TYR A 333 -2.41 13.07 -17.12
C TYR A 333 -2.22 13.93 -15.88
N PHE A 334 -1.90 13.30 -14.75
CA PHE A 334 -1.77 13.97 -13.46
C PHE A 334 -0.36 13.77 -12.91
N LYS A 335 0.42 14.85 -12.85
CA LYS A 335 1.78 14.85 -12.32
C LYS A 335 1.75 15.03 -10.80
N THR A 336 2.47 14.19 -10.07
CA THR A 336 2.67 14.37 -8.63
C THR A 336 3.48 15.62 -8.32
N VAL A 337 3.08 16.35 -7.29
CA VAL A 337 3.79 17.51 -6.74
C VAL A 337 4.47 17.11 -5.44
N ARG A 338 3.72 16.56 -4.49
CA ARG A 338 4.26 16.04 -3.23
C ARG A 338 3.37 14.94 -2.68
N SER A 339 3.96 14.09 -1.84
CA SER A 339 3.18 13.16 -1.03
C SER A 339 2.48 13.92 0.11
N ILE A 340 1.24 13.53 0.39
CA ILE A 340 0.49 13.97 1.58
C ILE A 340 0.56 12.90 2.68
N ASN A 341 0.74 11.63 2.29
CA ASN A 341 0.85 10.52 3.21
C ASN A 341 2.05 9.63 2.85
N ASP A 342 3.09 9.69 3.67
CA ASP A 342 4.33 8.89 3.57
C ASP A 342 4.38 7.73 4.58
N MET A 343 3.23 7.13 4.91
CA MET A 343 3.17 5.94 5.76
C MET A 343 3.88 4.75 5.10
N ARG A 344 4.87 4.18 5.79
CA ARG A 344 5.57 2.95 5.38
C ARG A 344 5.11 1.78 6.24
N PRO A 345 4.11 0.99 5.79
CA PRO A 345 3.69 -0.20 6.53
C PRO A 345 4.80 -1.25 6.53
N TYR A 346 4.97 -1.95 7.65
CA TYR A 346 5.90 -3.09 7.73
C TYR A 346 5.40 -4.31 6.93
N ASN A 347 4.10 -4.40 6.67
CA ASN A 347 3.50 -5.41 5.82
C ASN A 347 3.45 -4.97 4.35
N ILE A 348 3.66 -5.92 3.44
CA ILE A 348 3.58 -5.70 1.99
C ILE A 348 2.13 -5.77 1.50
N SER A 349 1.35 -6.71 2.04
CA SER A 349 -0.06 -6.88 1.66
C SER A 349 -0.95 -5.89 2.42
N GLY A 350 -2.04 -5.46 1.80
CA GLY A 350 -2.98 -4.50 2.39
C GLY A 350 -3.42 -3.45 1.40
N ARG A 351 -3.96 -2.34 1.92
CA ARG A 351 -4.45 -1.22 1.11
C ARG A 351 -3.34 -0.40 0.46
N ASN A 352 -2.25 -0.22 1.22
CA ASN A 352 -1.11 0.64 0.90
C ASN A 352 -1.51 1.92 0.14
N THR A 353 -2.39 2.70 0.78
CA THR A 353 -2.96 3.92 0.23
C THR A 353 -1.88 4.99 0.06
N ARG A 354 -1.75 5.52 -1.15
CA ARG A 354 -0.93 6.69 -1.45
C ARG A 354 -1.83 7.88 -1.72
N ILE A 355 -1.49 9.03 -1.15
CA ILE A 355 -2.21 10.28 -1.38
C ILE A 355 -1.20 11.32 -1.84
N TRP A 356 -1.42 11.84 -3.04
CA TRP A 356 -0.56 12.83 -3.67
C TRP A 356 -1.31 14.13 -3.88
N GLN A 357 -0.63 15.25 -3.68
CA GLN A 357 -1.01 16.49 -4.35
C GLN A 357 -0.54 16.40 -5.81
N VAL A 358 -1.40 16.73 -6.77
CA VAL A 358 -1.13 16.62 -8.20
C VAL A 358 -1.58 17.84 -8.99
N VAL A 359 -1.07 17.97 -10.21
CA VAL A 359 -1.51 18.94 -11.23
C VAL A 359 -1.80 18.23 -12.56
N GLU A 360 -2.78 18.70 -13.31
CA GLU A 360 -3.04 18.19 -14.67
C GLU A 360 -1.96 18.68 -15.65
N VAL A 361 -1.36 17.76 -16.42
CA VAL A 361 -0.34 18.02 -17.44
C VAL A 361 -0.80 17.54 -18.82
N LYS A 362 -0.19 18.06 -19.89
CA LYS A 362 -0.62 17.79 -21.27
C LYS A 362 -0.34 16.36 -21.76
N GLY A 363 0.53 15.60 -21.10
CA GLY A 363 0.97 14.29 -21.57
C GLY A 363 1.89 13.57 -20.57
N PRO A 364 2.26 12.31 -20.85
CA PRO A 364 3.09 11.48 -19.97
C PRO A 364 4.58 11.88 -19.97
N ASP A 365 5.03 12.57 -21.03
CA ASP A 365 6.44 12.94 -21.23
C ASP A 365 6.69 14.44 -21.09
N THR A 366 5.78 15.17 -20.44
CA THR A 366 5.87 16.63 -20.30
C THR A 366 5.53 17.10 -18.90
N ASN A 367 6.20 18.18 -18.47
CA ASN A 367 5.90 18.91 -17.24
C ASN A 367 4.94 20.08 -17.46
N GLU A 368 4.47 20.32 -18.69
CA GLU A 368 3.61 21.44 -19.01
C GLU A 368 2.20 21.24 -18.44
N THR A 369 1.82 22.11 -17.52
CA THR A 369 0.51 22.09 -16.85
C THR A 369 -0.60 22.59 -17.76
N VAL A 370 -1.81 22.07 -17.57
CA VAL A 370 -3.01 22.55 -18.28
C VAL A 370 -3.58 23.81 -17.62
N THR A 371 -4.05 23.69 -16.38
CA THR A 371 -4.62 24.82 -15.60
C THR A 371 -3.71 25.26 -14.45
N GLY A 372 -2.79 24.41 -14.01
CA GLY A 372 -2.00 24.61 -12.78
C GLY A 372 -2.79 24.42 -11.48
N GLU A 373 -4.07 24.04 -11.58
CA GLU A 373 -4.93 23.76 -10.43
C GLU A 373 -4.36 22.58 -9.62
N GLN A 374 -4.32 22.75 -8.30
CA GLN A 374 -3.85 21.73 -7.37
C GLN A 374 -5.01 20.80 -7.02
N LEU A 375 -4.80 19.51 -7.20
CA LEU A 375 -5.77 18.46 -6.99
C LEU A 375 -5.18 17.38 -6.08
N ILE A 376 -6.02 16.43 -5.65
CA ILE A 376 -5.59 15.26 -4.87
C ILE A 376 -5.75 14.00 -5.70
N LEU A 377 -4.71 13.17 -5.75
CA LEU A 377 -4.76 11.81 -6.27
C LEU A 377 -4.67 10.81 -5.12
N LYS A 378 -5.69 9.97 -4.97
CA LYS A 378 -5.69 8.81 -4.06
C LYS A 378 -5.51 7.53 -4.88
N ASP A 379 -4.54 6.71 -4.50
CA ASP A 379 -4.22 5.42 -5.15
C ASP A 379 -4.22 4.32 -4.07
N VAL A 380 -5.09 3.33 -4.20
CA VAL A 380 -5.36 2.34 -3.13
C VAL A 380 -5.62 0.95 -3.70
N TRP A 381 -5.24 -0.09 -2.95
CA TRP A 381 -5.54 -1.49 -3.28
C TRP A 381 -6.72 -2.03 -2.46
N LEU A 382 -7.82 -2.35 -3.13
CA LEU A 382 -9.05 -2.84 -2.52
C LEU A 382 -9.27 -4.31 -2.83
N ASP A 383 -9.90 -5.07 -1.93
CA ASP A 383 -10.34 -6.43 -2.28
C ASP A 383 -11.31 -6.39 -3.44
N ILE A 384 -11.19 -7.33 -4.39
CA ILE A 384 -11.92 -7.29 -5.66
C ILE A 384 -13.45 -7.27 -5.50
N HIS A 385 -13.97 -7.74 -4.37
CA HIS A 385 -15.41 -7.76 -4.07
C HIS A 385 -15.88 -6.57 -3.24
N ARG A 386 -14.97 -5.69 -2.83
CA ARG A 386 -15.30 -4.52 -2.03
C ARG A 386 -15.76 -3.37 -2.93
N SER A 387 -16.75 -2.61 -2.50
CA SER A 387 -17.12 -1.36 -3.15
C SER A 387 -16.01 -0.33 -2.99
N THR A 388 -15.80 0.47 -4.03
CA THR A 388 -14.92 1.64 -3.99
C THR A 388 -15.55 2.78 -3.19
N GLU A 389 -14.72 3.71 -2.76
CA GLU A 389 -15.19 4.98 -2.19
C GLU A 389 -16.09 5.76 -3.17
N ALA A 390 -15.77 5.72 -4.47
CA ALA A 390 -16.59 6.36 -5.50
C ALA A 390 -18.00 5.75 -5.60
N GLU A 391 -18.11 4.42 -5.63
CA GLU A 391 -19.39 3.71 -5.69
C GLU A 391 -20.21 3.95 -4.42
N ASN A 392 -19.58 3.88 -3.25
CA ASN A 392 -20.25 4.16 -1.98
C ASN A 392 -20.73 5.61 -1.92
N MET A 393 -19.93 6.58 -2.37
CA MET A 393 -20.34 7.98 -2.42
C MET A 393 -21.52 8.20 -3.36
N ASP A 394 -21.51 7.59 -4.55
CA ASP A 394 -22.61 7.70 -5.51
C ASP A 394 -23.90 7.07 -4.94
N ALA A 395 -23.79 5.93 -4.26
CA ALA A 395 -24.92 5.28 -3.60
C ALA A 395 -25.49 6.12 -2.44
N ILE A 396 -24.62 6.73 -1.64
CA ILE A 396 -25.02 7.65 -0.56
C ILE A 396 -25.75 8.88 -1.14
N PHE A 397 -25.20 9.51 -2.18
CA PHE A 397 -25.83 10.67 -2.80
C PHE A 397 -27.18 10.32 -3.40
N LYS A 398 -27.29 9.15 -4.05
CA LYS A 398 -28.57 8.63 -4.53
C LYS A 398 -29.59 8.47 -3.40
N ALA A 399 -29.19 7.89 -2.26
CA ALA A 399 -30.07 7.72 -1.11
C ALA A 399 -30.53 9.05 -0.50
N ILE A 400 -29.66 10.07 -0.48
CA ILE A 400 -30.01 11.42 -0.03
C ILE A 400 -30.98 12.10 -1.02
N ASP A 401 -30.71 11.98 -2.32
CA ASP A 401 -31.59 12.55 -3.36
C ASP A 401 -32.97 11.87 -3.33
N GLU A 402 -33.04 10.53 -3.18
CA GLU A 402 -34.29 9.79 -3.01
C GLU A 402 -35.07 10.23 -1.75
N LEU A 403 -34.38 10.48 -0.63
CA LEU A 403 -35.01 11.03 0.57
C LEU A 403 -35.68 12.39 0.28
N ILE A 404 -34.98 13.26 -0.46
CA ILE A 404 -35.49 14.59 -0.84
C ILE A 404 -36.67 14.46 -1.80
N GLU A 405 -36.56 13.66 -2.85
CA GLU A 405 -37.61 13.45 -3.86
C GLU A 405 -38.89 12.84 -3.27
N ASN A 406 -38.74 11.85 -2.39
CA ASN A 406 -39.86 11.24 -1.67
C ASN A 406 -40.55 12.26 -0.76
N SER A 407 -39.78 13.11 -0.08
CA SER A 407 -40.30 14.18 0.77
C SER A 407 -41.07 15.23 -0.04
N GLN A 408 -40.51 15.66 -1.17
CA GLN A 408 -41.15 16.59 -2.11
C GLN A 408 -42.46 16.03 -2.65
N SER A 409 -42.47 14.75 -3.01
CA SER A 409 -43.66 14.05 -3.52
C SER A 409 -44.74 13.91 -2.44
N ALA A 410 -44.36 13.66 -1.18
CA ALA A 410 -45.29 13.50 -0.07
C ALA A 410 -45.90 14.81 0.42
N TRP A 411 -45.14 15.91 0.36
CA TRP A 411 -45.48 17.16 1.09
C TRP A 411 -45.50 18.43 0.23
N GLY A 412 -45.18 18.35 -1.06
CA GLY A 412 -45.19 19.49 -1.98
C GLY A 412 -44.21 20.58 -1.55
N ASP A 413 -44.59 21.85 -1.71
CA ASP A 413 -43.70 22.99 -1.45
C ASP A 413 -43.23 23.09 0.02
N ASN A 414 -44.00 22.53 0.97
CA ASN A 414 -43.69 22.54 2.41
C ASN A 414 -42.85 21.33 2.86
N TRP A 415 -42.27 20.57 1.93
CA TRP A 415 -41.53 19.36 2.26
C TRP A 415 -40.36 19.62 3.20
N LYS A 416 -39.74 20.80 3.14
CA LYS A 416 -38.59 21.15 3.95
C LYS A 416 -38.96 21.21 5.42
N GLU A 417 -40.04 21.89 5.75
CA GLU A 417 -40.53 22.03 7.13
C GLU A 417 -41.08 20.69 7.64
N ARG A 418 -41.85 19.98 6.81
CA ARG A 418 -42.46 18.70 7.21
C ARG A 418 -41.44 17.57 7.35
N LEU A 419 -40.38 17.55 6.55
CA LEU A 419 -39.32 16.55 6.70
C LEU A 419 -38.67 16.63 8.08
N VAL A 420 -38.35 17.82 8.59
CA VAL A 420 -37.67 17.95 9.90
C VAL A 420 -38.63 17.86 11.08
N GLU A 421 -39.93 18.13 10.90
CA GLU A 421 -40.94 18.07 11.96
C GLU A 421 -41.66 16.72 12.07
N GLU A 422 -41.94 16.06 10.95
CA GLU A 422 -42.79 14.86 10.92
C GLU A 422 -42.03 13.56 10.70
N ASP A 423 -40.84 13.61 10.11
CA ASP A 423 -40.03 12.42 9.96
C ASP A 423 -39.40 12.03 11.30
N GLN A 424 -39.69 10.81 11.73
CA GLN A 424 -39.25 10.29 13.02
C GLN A 424 -37.72 10.30 13.19
N ARG A 425 -36.96 10.26 12.09
CA ARG A 425 -35.49 10.32 12.12
C ARG A 425 -34.98 11.68 12.61
N PHE A 426 -35.77 12.75 12.45
CA PHE A 426 -35.42 14.11 12.85
C PHE A 426 -36.04 14.55 14.18
N ALA A 427 -37.02 13.80 14.69
CA ALA A 427 -37.81 14.15 15.88
C ALA A 427 -36.97 14.37 17.16
N SER A 428 -35.76 13.81 17.25
CA SER A 428 -34.87 13.94 18.41
C SER A 428 -33.89 15.11 18.33
N PHE A 429 -33.85 15.84 17.21
CA PHE A 429 -32.92 16.96 17.01
C PHE A 429 -33.53 18.29 17.48
N ASP A 430 -32.67 19.17 18.02
CA ASP A 430 -33.05 20.54 18.38
C ASP A 430 -33.33 21.41 17.13
N ASP A 431 -34.10 22.49 17.31
CA ASP A 431 -34.50 23.37 16.21
C ASP A 431 -33.31 23.98 15.43
N PRO A 432 -32.22 24.42 16.08
CA PRO A 432 -31.03 24.89 15.35
C PRO A 432 -30.42 23.80 14.44
N THR A 433 -30.39 22.55 14.90
CA THR A 433 -29.89 21.43 14.10
C THR A 433 -30.83 21.11 12.95
N LYS A 434 -32.14 21.07 13.19
CA LYS A 434 -33.14 20.91 12.12
C LYS A 434 -32.96 21.95 11.02
N ALA A 435 -32.78 23.23 11.37
CA ALA A 435 -32.55 24.30 10.41
C ALA A 435 -31.27 24.10 9.57
N ARG A 436 -30.16 23.68 10.18
CA ARG A 436 -28.90 23.38 9.45
C ARG A 436 -29.05 22.19 8.50
N LEU A 437 -29.74 21.13 8.94
CA LEU A 437 -30.00 19.95 8.10
C LEU A 437 -30.92 20.31 6.92
N GLN A 438 -31.98 21.07 7.17
CA GLN A 438 -32.88 21.57 6.13
C GLN A 438 -32.14 22.40 5.06
N HIS A 439 -31.22 23.28 5.49
CA HIS A 439 -30.37 24.04 4.58
C HIS A 439 -29.44 23.13 3.75
N SER A 440 -28.86 22.11 4.38
CA SER A 440 -27.97 21.15 3.72
C SER A 440 -28.70 20.27 2.70
N LEU A 441 -29.95 19.89 2.98
CA LEU A 441 -30.76 19.08 2.06
C LEU A 441 -31.39 19.89 0.92
N THR A 442 -31.29 21.22 0.96
CA THR A 442 -31.78 22.10 -0.10
C THR A 442 -30.75 22.21 -1.23
N ASP A 443 -31.19 22.18 -2.49
CA ASP A 443 -30.41 22.47 -3.69
C ASP A 443 -29.08 21.68 -3.82
N GLY A 444 -29.02 20.49 -3.22
CA GLY A 444 -27.82 19.65 -3.24
C GLY A 444 -26.66 20.16 -2.36
N ASN A 445 -26.91 21.10 -1.44
CA ASN A 445 -25.88 21.69 -0.57
C ASN A 445 -25.10 20.64 0.24
N TYR A 446 -25.72 19.49 0.54
CA TYR A 446 -25.11 18.39 1.27
C TYR A 446 -23.84 17.87 0.57
N LYS A 447 -23.76 17.95 -0.76
CA LYS A 447 -22.57 17.52 -1.53
C LYS A 447 -21.33 18.30 -1.12
N SER A 448 -21.49 19.54 -0.64
CA SER A 448 -20.38 20.36 -0.16
C SER A 448 -19.70 19.82 1.11
N LEU A 449 -20.37 18.94 1.87
CA LEU A 449 -19.84 18.28 3.07
C LEU A 449 -18.92 17.09 2.75
N PHE A 450 -18.84 16.67 1.48
CA PHE A 450 -18.03 15.55 1.01
C PHE A 450 -16.97 16.04 0.00
N LEU A 451 -15.96 15.23 -0.26
CA LEU A 451 -14.97 15.50 -1.30
C LEU A 451 -15.61 15.45 -2.69
N THR A 452 -15.24 16.39 -3.57
CA THR A 452 -15.70 16.40 -4.96
C THR A 452 -14.81 15.49 -5.80
N LYS A 453 -15.30 14.30 -6.12
CA LYS A 453 -14.68 13.36 -7.07
C LYS A 453 -14.77 13.92 -8.49
N LEU A 454 -13.63 14.11 -9.14
CA LEU A 454 -13.53 14.51 -10.55
C LEU A 454 -13.40 13.29 -11.47
N HIS A 455 -12.57 12.32 -11.06
CA HIS A 455 -12.31 11.10 -11.82
C HIS A 455 -12.16 9.92 -10.86
N ALA A 456 -12.58 8.73 -11.30
CA ALA A 456 -12.32 7.47 -10.63
C ALA A 456 -12.11 6.38 -11.69
N TRP A 457 -11.10 5.54 -11.50
CA TRP A 457 -10.82 4.44 -12.40
C TRP A 457 -10.05 3.33 -11.68
N ASP A 458 -10.23 2.11 -12.18
CA ASP A 458 -9.47 0.95 -11.74
C ASP A 458 -8.23 0.75 -12.61
N GLY A 459 -7.16 0.29 -11.96
CA GLY A 459 -5.91 -0.13 -12.59
C GLY A 459 -5.78 -1.65 -12.62
N ALA A 460 -4.59 -2.15 -12.31
CA ALA A 460 -4.32 -3.57 -12.33
C ALA A 460 -5.01 -4.34 -11.18
N THR A 461 -5.24 -5.63 -11.43
CA THR A 461 -5.69 -6.58 -10.41
C THR A 461 -4.58 -7.57 -10.11
N SER A 462 -4.35 -7.84 -8.82
CA SER A 462 -3.33 -8.80 -8.40
C SER A 462 -3.72 -10.22 -8.80
N LYS A 463 -2.70 -11.07 -8.99
CA LYS A 463 -2.91 -12.49 -9.32
C LYS A 463 -3.75 -13.18 -8.23
N LYS A 464 -4.52 -14.20 -8.62
CA LYS A 464 -5.15 -15.12 -7.66
C LYS A 464 -4.11 -15.94 -6.91
N LEU A 465 -4.51 -16.49 -5.76
CA LEU A 465 -3.69 -17.48 -5.07
C LEU A 465 -3.58 -18.75 -5.93
N CYS A 466 -2.37 -19.31 -6.09
CA CYS A 466 -2.18 -20.53 -6.87
C CYS A 466 -2.76 -21.74 -6.13
N HIS A 467 -3.12 -22.78 -6.88
CA HIS A 467 -3.53 -24.04 -6.27
C HIS A 467 -2.36 -24.67 -5.47
N GLY A 468 -2.68 -25.25 -4.32
CA GLY A 468 -1.69 -25.92 -3.46
C GLY A 468 -0.76 -24.97 -2.69
N ALA A 469 -1.04 -23.67 -2.64
CA ALA A 469 -0.31 -22.76 -1.76
C ALA A 469 -0.49 -23.17 -0.29
N LEU A 470 0.61 -23.45 0.40
CA LEU A 470 0.66 -23.85 1.79
C LEU A 470 0.88 -22.63 2.67
N ASN A 471 0.08 -22.51 3.73
CA ASN A 471 0.25 -21.44 4.70
C ASN A 471 1.41 -21.75 5.66
N SER A 472 2.10 -20.72 6.14
CA SER A 472 3.08 -20.82 7.24
C SER A 472 2.44 -21.42 8.50
N ALA A 473 1.13 -21.23 8.68
CA ALA A 473 0.31 -21.86 9.73
C ALA A 473 0.31 -23.41 9.71
N ALA A 474 0.87 -24.06 8.68
CA ALA A 474 1.16 -25.50 8.66
C ALA A 474 2.45 -25.87 9.44
N GLY A 475 2.99 -24.96 10.23
CA GLY A 475 4.21 -25.17 11.04
C GLY A 475 5.51 -24.89 10.29
N VAL A 476 5.45 -24.23 9.13
CA VAL A 476 6.63 -23.86 8.35
C VAL A 476 6.92 -22.38 8.57
N ASP A 477 7.91 -22.10 9.40
CA ASP A 477 8.38 -20.75 9.67
C ASP A 477 9.24 -20.25 8.49
N ILE A 478 8.66 -19.38 7.66
CA ILE A 478 9.36 -18.84 6.48
C ILE A 478 10.42 -17.83 6.94
N PHE A 479 10.10 -17.06 7.98
CA PHE A 479 10.98 -16.06 8.58
C PHE A 479 11.26 -16.41 10.05
N PRO A 480 12.15 -17.39 10.31
CA PRO A 480 12.39 -17.90 11.66
C PRO A 480 12.75 -16.79 12.66
N GLU A 481 12.12 -16.80 13.84
CA GLU A 481 12.51 -15.94 14.95
C GLU A 481 13.78 -16.48 15.65
N GLU A 482 14.53 -15.61 16.33
CA GLU A 482 15.68 -16.03 17.14
C GLU A 482 15.22 -16.84 18.34
N SER A 483 15.89 -17.96 18.64
CA SER A 483 15.59 -18.69 19.87
C SER A 483 16.07 -17.89 21.10
N ALA A 484 15.38 -18.05 22.24
CA ALA A 484 15.76 -17.40 23.50
C ALA A 484 17.18 -17.79 23.97
N THR A 485 17.63 -19.00 23.61
CA THR A 485 18.98 -19.54 23.87
C THR A 485 20.06 -18.87 23.03
N GLU A 486 19.78 -18.55 21.77
CA GLU A 486 20.71 -17.83 20.88
C GLU A 486 20.86 -16.37 21.31
N LYS A 487 19.75 -15.74 21.71
CA LYS A 487 19.73 -14.36 22.23
C LYS A 487 20.61 -14.19 23.47
N ALA A 488 20.48 -15.12 24.44
CA ALA A 488 21.33 -15.15 25.64
C ALA A 488 22.81 -15.41 25.32
N GLY A 489 23.10 -16.25 24.32
CA GLY A 489 24.47 -16.52 23.87
C GLY A 489 25.15 -15.32 23.20
N ARG A 490 24.38 -14.48 22.50
CA ARG A 490 24.87 -13.24 21.87
C ARG A 490 25.06 -12.13 22.91
N ASP A 491 24.09 -11.94 23.82
CA ASP A 491 24.17 -10.97 24.91
C ASP A 491 25.39 -11.24 25.83
N CYS A 492 25.70 -12.52 26.10
CA CYS A 492 26.90 -12.93 26.83
C CYS A 492 28.22 -12.63 26.11
N ARG A 493 28.25 -12.59 24.77
CA ARG A 493 29.46 -12.25 23.98
C ARG A 493 29.69 -10.74 23.89
N THR A 494 28.62 -9.94 23.89
CA THR A 494 28.70 -8.47 24.02
C THR A 494 29.00 -7.98 25.43
N ALA A 495 28.84 -8.84 26.46
CA ALA A 495 29.06 -8.49 27.86
C ALA A 495 30.54 -8.54 28.34
N GLN A 496 31.53 -8.75 27.46
CA GLN A 496 32.95 -8.61 27.83
C GLN A 496 33.48 -7.17 27.83
N GLY A 497 32.65 -6.18 27.53
CA GLY A 497 33.02 -4.76 27.61
C GLY A 497 31.89 -3.91 28.15
N SER A 498 31.77 -3.86 29.49
CA SER A 498 31.08 -2.83 30.31
C SER A 498 30.24 -3.46 31.41
N LEU A 499 30.90 -3.85 32.51
CA LEU A 499 30.24 -3.86 33.82
C LEU A 499 30.11 -2.39 34.27
N ILE A 500 28.88 -1.93 34.50
CA ILE A 500 28.41 -1.14 35.67
C ILE A 500 27.04 -0.49 35.36
N GLY A 501 26.03 -0.85 36.16
CA GLY A 501 24.78 -0.11 36.43
C GLY A 501 23.63 -0.32 35.44
N SER A 502 22.40 -0.73 35.78
CA SER A 502 21.75 -0.86 37.09
C SER A 502 20.56 -1.83 36.99
N LEU A 503 20.46 -2.69 38.00
CA LEU A 503 19.24 -3.39 38.42
C LEU A 503 18.24 -2.40 39.05
N VAL A 504 17.05 -2.29 38.47
CA VAL A 504 15.73 -2.08 39.14
C VAL A 504 14.69 -2.52 38.08
N GLY A 505 13.76 -3.46 38.22
CA GLY A 505 13.14 -4.11 39.35
C GLY A 505 11.62 -3.94 39.22
N SER A 506 10.88 -4.96 38.72
CA SER A 506 9.67 -5.49 39.38
C SER A 506 8.83 -6.44 38.49
N SER A 507 8.69 -7.63 39.05
CA SER A 507 7.80 -8.77 38.80
C SER A 507 6.33 -8.51 39.13
N TYR A 508 5.39 -9.20 38.46
CA TYR A 508 4.14 -9.86 38.92
C TYR A 508 3.48 -10.48 37.66
N ALA A 509 2.88 -11.67 37.58
CA ALA A 509 2.66 -12.79 38.50
C ALA A 509 2.37 -14.04 37.63
N GLY A 510 2.73 -15.23 38.12
CA GLY A 510 2.47 -16.52 37.47
C GLY A 510 1.04 -17.02 37.67
N ASN A 511 0.62 -17.97 36.83
CA ASN A 511 -0.49 -18.86 37.12
C ASN A 511 -0.07 -20.31 36.84
N SER A 512 -0.30 -21.14 37.86
CA SER A 512 -0.11 -22.59 37.93
C SER A 512 -1.01 -23.32 36.91
N VAL A 513 -0.45 -24.31 36.21
CA VAL A 513 -1.21 -25.21 35.32
C VAL A 513 -1.35 -26.57 35.99
N ASP A 514 -2.60 -27.00 36.16
CA ASP A 514 -3.03 -28.29 36.72
C ASP A 514 -2.67 -29.45 35.75
N PRO A 515 -2.03 -30.56 36.19
CA PRO A 515 -1.44 -31.57 35.28
C PRO A 515 -2.42 -32.54 34.60
N ASN A 516 -3.73 -32.45 34.82
CA ASN A 516 -4.67 -33.52 34.48
C ASN A 516 -5.58 -33.28 33.26
N ASN A 517 -5.26 -32.36 32.34
CA ASN A 517 -6.10 -32.11 31.15
C ASN A 517 -5.38 -32.30 29.80
N THR A 518 -4.54 -33.33 29.71
CA THR A 518 -3.62 -33.57 28.58
C THR A 518 -4.29 -34.20 27.34
N LEU A 519 -5.60 -34.51 27.38
CA LEU A 519 -6.29 -35.20 26.28
C LEU A 519 -7.24 -34.31 25.44
N HIS A 520 -7.44 -33.03 25.78
CA HIS A 520 -8.26 -32.09 24.99
C HIS A 520 -7.51 -30.87 24.45
N VAL A 521 -6.18 -30.82 24.62
CA VAL A 521 -5.34 -29.69 24.17
C VAL A 521 -4.91 -29.85 22.70
N GLN A 522 -4.83 -31.08 22.18
CA GLN A 522 -4.42 -31.34 20.80
C GLN A 522 -5.50 -30.95 19.79
N ASP A 523 -6.77 -31.28 20.05
CA ASP A 523 -7.88 -30.91 19.15
C ASP A 523 -8.20 -29.41 19.17
N ARG A 524 -8.10 -28.75 20.34
CA ARG A 524 -8.30 -27.28 20.44
C ARG A 524 -7.20 -26.47 19.75
N LYS A 525 -5.96 -26.98 19.72
CA LYS A 525 -4.88 -26.35 18.94
C LYS A 525 -5.09 -26.54 17.45
N ALA A 526 -5.53 -27.73 17.01
CA ALA A 526 -5.86 -27.97 15.60
C ALA A 526 -7.02 -27.08 15.12
N ASP A 527 -8.07 -26.91 15.92
CA ASP A 527 -9.20 -26.02 15.59
C ASP A 527 -8.87 -24.53 15.69
N ALA A 528 -7.98 -24.12 16.60
CA ALA A 528 -7.47 -22.75 16.66
C ALA A 528 -6.58 -22.41 15.44
N VAL A 529 -5.76 -23.37 14.98
CA VAL A 529 -4.96 -23.26 13.75
C VAL A 529 -5.86 -23.26 12.51
N ARG A 530 -6.97 -24.02 12.52
CA ARG A 530 -7.98 -24.02 11.45
C ARG A 530 -8.78 -22.70 11.41
N LYS A 531 -8.99 -22.04 12.56
CA LYS A 531 -9.70 -20.75 12.71
C LYS A 531 -8.88 -19.50 12.35
N ALA A 532 -7.57 -19.57 12.18
CA ALA A 532 -6.72 -18.41 11.89
C ALA A 532 -6.25 -18.32 10.42
N ARG A 533 -7.00 -18.89 9.47
CA ARG A 533 -6.71 -18.71 8.04
C ARG A 533 -7.11 -17.31 7.61
N ARG A 534 -6.14 -16.39 7.48
CA ARG A 534 -6.35 -15.16 6.70
C ARG A 534 -6.75 -15.58 5.29
N GLN A 535 -7.95 -15.17 4.86
CA GLN A 535 -8.39 -15.40 3.49
C GLN A 535 -7.70 -14.38 2.60
N PHE A 536 -6.91 -14.85 1.64
CA PHE A 536 -6.27 -14.00 0.66
C PHE A 536 -7.20 -13.87 -0.56
N ALA A 537 -7.77 -12.68 -0.73
CA ALA A 537 -8.50 -12.33 -1.93
C ALA A 537 -7.60 -11.52 -2.88
N PRO A 538 -7.77 -11.66 -4.21
CA PRO A 538 -7.19 -10.72 -5.16
C PRO A 538 -7.61 -9.29 -4.81
N LYS A 539 -6.70 -8.35 -5.04
CA LYS A 539 -6.96 -6.92 -4.88
C LYS A 539 -6.92 -6.23 -6.23
N ARG A 540 -7.82 -5.26 -6.41
CA ARG A 540 -7.78 -4.31 -7.53
C ARG A 540 -7.21 -2.98 -7.06
N GLN A 541 -6.40 -2.36 -7.89
CA GLN A 541 -5.96 -0.99 -7.67
C GLN A 541 -7.07 -0.04 -8.11
N SER A 542 -7.45 0.90 -7.27
CA SER A 542 -8.47 1.92 -7.55
C SER A 542 -7.88 3.30 -7.30
N ARG A 543 -8.15 4.23 -8.22
CA ARG A 543 -7.59 5.58 -8.20
C ARG A 543 -8.68 6.62 -8.32
N PHE A 544 -8.45 7.75 -7.66
CA PHE A 544 -9.42 8.84 -7.57
C PHE A 544 -8.71 10.19 -7.70
N ILE A 545 -9.32 11.11 -8.44
CA ILE A 545 -8.96 12.54 -8.41
C ILE A 545 -10.03 13.30 -7.65
N TYR A 546 -9.63 14.01 -6.61
CA TYR A 546 -10.48 14.93 -5.85
C TYR A 546 -10.08 16.38 -6.08
N LYS A 547 -11.09 17.25 -6.10
CA LYS A 547 -10.90 18.70 -6.31
C LYS A 547 -10.24 19.38 -5.13
N GLU A 548 -10.69 19.08 -3.91
CA GLU A 548 -10.29 19.83 -2.73
C GLU A 548 -8.95 19.33 -2.15
N VAL A 549 -7.99 20.26 -2.04
CA VAL A 549 -6.76 20.07 -1.26
C VAL A 549 -7.04 20.48 0.17
N CYS A 550 -7.30 19.49 1.03
CA CYS A 550 -7.68 19.70 2.41
C CYS A 550 -6.48 19.64 3.38
N PHE A 551 -6.74 20.02 4.63
CA PHE A 551 -5.81 19.96 5.76
C PHE A 551 -6.36 19.05 6.85
N ASP A 552 -5.46 18.45 7.63
CA ASP A 552 -5.81 17.77 8.87
C ASP A 552 -6.40 18.76 9.87
N LEU A 553 -7.30 18.29 10.74
CA LEU A 553 -7.96 19.13 11.74
C LEU A 553 -6.98 19.81 12.71
N ASP A 554 -5.81 19.21 12.96
CA ASP A 554 -4.78 19.75 13.85
C ASP A 554 -4.12 21.03 13.29
N LYS A 555 -4.27 21.31 11.99
CA LYS A 555 -3.76 22.52 11.32
C LYS A 555 -4.74 23.69 11.35
N VAL A 556 -5.94 23.47 11.88
CA VAL A 556 -6.96 24.50 11.99
C VAL A 556 -6.62 25.38 13.19
N GLY A 557 -6.01 26.54 12.92
CA GLY A 557 -5.26 27.34 13.91
C GLY A 557 -5.99 27.89 15.15
N THR A 558 -7.27 27.55 15.39
CA THR A 558 -7.98 27.90 16.64
C THR A 558 -8.94 26.80 17.07
N LEU A 559 -9.16 26.65 18.39
CA LEU A 559 -10.14 25.72 18.94
C LEU A 559 -11.58 26.04 18.47
N GLY A 560 -11.93 27.31 18.32
CA GLY A 560 -13.24 27.72 17.82
C GLY A 560 -13.52 27.19 16.42
N ASN A 561 -12.58 27.40 15.49
CA ASN A 561 -12.69 26.87 14.13
C ASN A 561 -12.75 25.35 14.10
N LEU A 562 -11.99 24.67 14.98
CA LEU A 562 -12.04 23.22 15.12
C LEU A 562 -13.42 22.73 15.57
N MET A 563 -14.01 23.37 16.59
CA MET A 563 -15.35 23.02 17.08
C MET A 563 -16.43 23.29 16.02
N ASP A 564 -16.29 24.36 15.24
CA ASP A 564 -17.19 24.66 14.12
C ASP A 564 -17.11 23.57 13.03
N LEU A 565 -15.91 23.08 12.70
CA LEU A 565 -15.72 21.98 11.75
C LEU A 565 -16.28 20.65 12.26
N ILE A 566 -16.09 20.34 13.55
CA ILE A 566 -16.68 19.15 14.18
C ILE A 566 -18.21 19.25 14.16
N SER A 567 -18.77 20.44 14.41
CA SER A 567 -20.21 20.67 14.31
C SER A 567 -20.74 20.40 12.91
N GLN A 568 -20.05 20.88 11.87
CA GLN A 568 -20.40 20.58 10.47
C GLN A 568 -20.25 19.07 10.15
N ALA A 569 -19.24 18.40 10.71
CA ALA A 569 -19.07 16.94 10.53
C ALA A 569 -20.27 16.16 11.09
N LEU A 570 -20.81 16.58 12.24
CA LEU A 570 -22.02 15.98 12.81
C LEU A 570 -23.22 16.14 11.88
N ASP A 571 -23.34 17.27 11.19
CA ASP A 571 -24.43 17.47 10.24
C ASP A 571 -24.29 16.51 9.03
N ALA A 572 -23.07 16.26 8.53
CA ALA A 572 -22.82 15.24 7.52
C ALA A 572 -23.22 13.83 7.99
N LEU A 573 -22.85 13.46 9.22
CA LEU A 573 -23.19 12.15 9.80
C LEU A 573 -24.70 11.99 10.04
N ARG A 574 -25.39 13.05 10.45
CA ARG A 574 -26.86 13.07 10.59
C ARG A 574 -27.53 12.88 9.25
N ILE A 575 -27.04 13.54 8.19
CA ILE A 575 -27.57 13.35 6.83
C ILE A 575 -27.37 11.91 6.36
N LEU A 576 -26.19 11.31 6.58
CA LEU A 576 -25.95 9.90 6.29
C LEU A 576 -26.96 9.00 7.02
N PHE A 577 -27.11 9.20 8.33
CA PHE A 577 -28.05 8.43 9.15
C PHE A 577 -29.48 8.56 8.63
N CYS A 578 -29.92 9.79 8.32
CA CYS A 578 -31.25 10.04 7.76
C CYS A 578 -31.42 9.36 6.39
N ALA A 579 -30.37 9.30 5.57
CA ALA A 579 -30.38 8.57 4.30
C ALA A 579 -30.26 7.04 4.46
N GLY A 580 -30.19 6.52 5.68
CA GLY A 580 -30.08 5.08 5.93
C GLY A 580 -28.65 4.55 5.83
N TRP A 581 -27.62 5.39 5.96
CA TRP A 581 -26.22 5.01 5.84
C TRP A 581 -25.41 5.28 7.12
N VAL A 582 -24.35 4.50 7.32
CA VAL A 582 -23.37 4.69 8.39
C VAL A 582 -21.95 4.60 7.83
N HIS A 583 -21.06 5.49 8.27
CA HIS A 583 -19.68 5.55 7.75
C HIS A 583 -18.75 4.43 8.26
N GLN A 584 -18.94 3.98 9.51
CA GLN A 584 -18.19 2.91 10.20
C GLN A 584 -16.69 3.12 10.45
N ASP A 585 -16.08 4.21 9.97
CA ASP A 585 -14.65 4.49 10.20
C ASP A 585 -14.39 5.99 10.41
N ILE A 586 -15.10 6.58 11.38
CA ILE A 586 -14.86 7.97 11.75
C ILE A 586 -13.62 8.06 12.62
N SER A 587 -12.68 8.89 12.20
CA SER A 587 -11.43 9.19 12.89
C SER A 587 -10.99 10.62 12.55
N SER A 588 -9.97 11.11 13.25
CA SER A 588 -9.40 12.43 12.96
C SER A 588 -8.77 12.55 11.57
N SER A 589 -8.42 11.44 10.90
CA SER A 589 -7.85 11.44 9.54
C SER A 589 -8.90 11.49 8.44
N ASN A 590 -10.17 11.18 8.76
CA ASN A 590 -11.27 11.11 7.78
C ASN A 590 -12.17 12.37 7.84
N LEU A 591 -11.84 13.30 8.74
CA LEU A 591 -12.45 14.62 8.86
C LEU A 591 -11.46 15.66 8.34
N LEU A 592 -11.70 16.19 7.15
CA LEU A 592 -10.74 17.06 6.49
C LEU A 592 -11.23 18.52 6.48
N ALA A 593 -10.34 19.46 6.75
CA ALA A 593 -10.63 20.89 6.72
C ALA A 593 -10.30 21.49 5.34
N PHE A 594 -11.27 22.13 4.70
CA PHE A 594 -11.10 22.84 3.45
C PHE A 594 -11.33 24.33 3.62
N ARG A 595 -10.52 25.17 2.99
CA ARG A 595 -10.65 26.63 3.06
C ARG A 595 -11.30 27.15 1.79
N ASP A 596 -12.56 27.53 1.89
CA ASP A 596 -13.37 28.05 0.79
C ASP A 596 -13.64 29.55 1.00
N ASN A 597 -13.14 30.41 0.11
CA ASN A 597 -13.30 31.87 0.18
C ASN A 597 -13.00 32.45 1.58
N GLY A 598 -11.94 31.93 2.21
CA GLY A 598 -11.48 32.35 3.54
C GLY A 598 -12.19 31.69 4.72
N LYS A 599 -13.29 30.95 4.51
CA LYS A 599 -14.03 30.22 5.56
C LYS A 599 -13.65 28.74 5.61
N TRP A 600 -13.65 28.18 6.81
CA TRP A 600 -13.42 26.75 7.02
C TRP A 600 -14.69 25.94 6.77
N LYS A 601 -14.58 24.91 5.94
CA LYS A 601 -15.62 23.93 5.64
C LYS A 601 -15.11 22.52 5.91
N ILE A 602 -15.96 21.67 6.45
CA ILE A 602 -15.62 20.26 6.62
C ILE A 602 -15.75 19.51 5.30
N LYS A 603 -14.92 18.49 5.14
CA LYS A 603 -15.01 17.46 4.11
C LYS A 603 -14.91 16.10 4.78
N LEU A 604 -16.01 15.36 4.79
CA LEU A 604 -16.04 13.96 5.19
C LEU A 604 -15.45 13.11 4.07
N ALA A 605 -14.45 12.29 4.40
CA ALA A 605 -13.67 11.50 3.46
C ALA A 605 -13.63 10.03 3.86
N ASP A 606 -13.17 9.17 2.96
CA ASP A 606 -12.91 7.74 3.20
C ASP A 606 -14.19 6.91 3.44
N LEU A 607 -15.12 7.01 2.50
CA LEU A 607 -16.39 6.27 2.51
C LEU A 607 -16.25 4.78 2.14
N GLU A 608 -15.04 4.22 2.13
CA GLU A 608 -14.80 2.82 1.72
C GLU A 608 -15.46 1.78 2.66
N PHE A 609 -15.70 2.14 3.93
CA PHE A 609 -16.41 1.29 4.91
C PHE A 609 -17.87 1.66 5.08
N ALA A 610 -18.36 2.67 4.36
CA ALA A 610 -19.74 3.08 4.51
C ALA A 610 -20.69 1.95 4.07
N GLN A 611 -21.76 1.76 4.83
CA GLN A 611 -22.77 0.72 4.59
C GLN A 611 -24.17 1.24 4.88
N GLU A 612 -25.14 0.63 4.21
CA GLU A 612 -26.57 0.82 4.48
C GLU A 612 -26.96 0.18 5.83
N LEU A 613 -27.81 0.87 6.59
CA LEU A 613 -28.35 0.41 7.85
C LEU A 613 -29.23 -0.84 7.64
N GLY A 614 -28.98 -1.87 8.43
CA GLY A 614 -29.69 -3.16 8.30
C GLY A 614 -29.04 -4.15 7.33
N TYR A 615 -27.97 -3.76 6.62
CA TYR A 615 -27.20 -4.68 5.81
C TYR A 615 -26.39 -5.65 6.68
N ASN A 616 -26.84 -6.91 6.74
CA ASN A 616 -26.12 -7.99 7.42
C ASN A 616 -25.02 -8.55 6.51
N SER A 617 -23.85 -7.94 6.48
CA SER A 617 -22.69 -8.54 5.82
C SER A 617 -22.29 -9.81 6.58
N LYS A 618 -22.73 -10.99 6.12
CA LYS A 618 -22.10 -12.28 6.44
C LYS A 618 -20.72 -12.30 5.76
N GLY A 619 -19.71 -11.60 6.30
CA GLY A 619 -18.45 -11.41 5.57
C GLY A 619 -17.27 -10.86 6.38
N THR A 620 -16.53 -11.79 6.99
CA THR A 620 -15.06 -11.87 7.16
C THR A 620 -14.20 -10.75 7.77
N ASP A 621 -14.57 -9.46 7.76
CA ASP A 621 -13.82 -8.41 8.47
C ASP A 621 -14.67 -7.80 9.59
N LEU A 622 -14.91 -8.59 10.63
CA LEU A 622 -15.70 -8.20 11.81
C LEU A 622 -15.01 -7.15 12.72
N ARG A 623 -13.98 -6.45 12.23
CA ARG A 623 -13.23 -5.37 12.89
C ARG A 623 -12.78 -4.34 11.85
N THR A 624 -13.74 -3.76 11.14
CA THR A 624 -13.52 -2.59 10.30
C THR A 624 -13.52 -1.32 11.15
N GLY A 625 -12.63 -0.39 10.84
CA GLY A 625 -12.48 0.89 11.55
C GLY A 625 -11.17 1.04 12.33
N THR A 626 -10.80 2.30 12.58
CA THR A 626 -9.61 2.65 13.35
C THR A 626 -9.75 2.20 14.81
N PRO A 627 -8.91 1.28 15.35
CA PRO A 627 -9.16 0.61 16.64
C PRO A 627 -9.39 1.55 17.83
N PHE A 628 -8.74 2.72 17.84
CA PHE A 628 -8.89 3.73 18.91
C PHE A 628 -10.24 4.47 18.88
N PHE A 629 -10.93 4.47 17.74
CA PHE A 629 -12.23 5.13 17.55
C PHE A 629 -13.39 4.11 17.45
N MET A 630 -13.08 2.81 17.51
CA MET A 630 -14.08 1.75 17.40
C MET A 630 -15.03 1.79 18.61
N PRO A 631 -16.37 1.82 18.38
CA PRO A 631 -17.34 1.72 19.46
C PRO A 631 -17.15 0.44 20.28
N PHE A 632 -17.34 0.53 21.60
CA PHE A 632 -17.04 -0.57 22.51
C PHE A 632 -17.91 -1.81 22.25
N GLU A 633 -19.18 -1.59 21.93
CA GLU A 633 -20.17 -2.60 21.55
C GLU A 633 -19.74 -3.40 20.31
N ILE A 634 -19.14 -2.72 19.32
CA ILE A 634 -18.60 -3.34 18.11
C ILE A 634 -17.32 -4.11 18.45
N MET A 635 -16.40 -3.48 19.18
CA MET A 635 -15.13 -4.10 19.59
C MET A 635 -15.35 -5.39 20.40
N LYS A 636 -16.36 -5.40 21.27
CA LYS A 636 -16.69 -6.54 22.15
C LYS A 636 -17.77 -7.46 21.60
N ARG A 637 -18.40 -7.11 20.47
CA ARG A 637 -19.49 -7.85 19.83
C ARG A 637 -20.67 -8.13 20.77
N PHE A 638 -21.05 -7.15 21.56
CA PHE A 638 -22.26 -7.22 22.37
C PHE A 638 -22.93 -5.84 22.40
N HIS A 639 -24.26 -5.82 22.37
CA HIS A 639 -25.01 -4.57 22.45
C HIS A 639 -24.97 -4.02 23.87
N LEU A 640 -24.46 -2.78 24.04
CA LEU A 640 -24.44 -2.09 25.34
C LEU A 640 -25.83 -1.67 25.81
N LEU A 641 -26.70 -1.33 24.87
CA LEU A 641 -28.08 -0.94 25.12
C LEU A 641 -28.98 -2.16 24.91
N ASN A 642 -29.26 -2.89 25.99
CA ASN A 642 -30.40 -3.80 26.00
C ASN A 642 -31.67 -2.96 25.91
N ASP A 643 -32.51 -3.24 24.92
CA ASP A 643 -33.76 -2.54 24.70
C ASP A 643 -34.64 -2.69 25.96
N LYS A 644 -34.65 -1.66 26.81
CA LYS A 644 -35.61 -1.52 27.89
C LYS A 644 -36.94 -1.05 27.30
N ARG A 645 -37.51 -1.86 26.40
CA ARG A 645 -38.94 -1.86 26.10
C ARG A 645 -39.41 -3.29 26.30
N GLY A 646 -39.97 -3.51 27.48
CA GLY A 646 -40.42 -4.84 27.89
C GLY A 646 -41.48 -5.37 26.94
N GLN A 647 -41.11 -6.36 26.14
CA GLN A 647 -41.93 -7.52 25.81
C GLN A 647 -40.96 -8.69 25.67
N ALA A 648 -41.05 -9.63 26.61
CA ALA A 648 -40.39 -10.92 26.47
C ALA A 648 -40.92 -11.58 25.19
N ASN A 649 -40.06 -11.78 24.20
CA ASN A 649 -40.37 -12.67 23.09
C ASN A 649 -40.01 -14.10 23.53
N PRO A 650 -40.98 -15.00 23.80
CA PRO A 650 -40.69 -16.31 24.41
C PRO A 650 -39.98 -17.30 23.45
N GLU A 651 -39.82 -16.97 22.17
CA GLU A 651 -39.29 -17.94 21.19
C GLU A 651 -37.75 -17.99 21.08
N LEU A 652 -37.01 -17.13 21.78
CA LEU A 652 -35.54 -17.13 21.75
C LEU A 652 -34.87 -17.82 22.94
N SER A 653 -35.62 -18.39 23.88
CA SER A 653 -35.04 -19.12 25.03
C SER A 653 -34.76 -20.61 24.76
N MET A 654 -34.97 -21.12 23.54
CA MET A 654 -34.71 -22.54 23.20
C MET A 654 -33.69 -22.79 22.09
N ALA A 655 -33.07 -21.76 21.50
CA ALA A 655 -32.12 -21.97 20.39
C ALA A 655 -30.63 -22.07 20.82
N ASN A 656 -30.30 -21.97 22.11
CA ASN A 656 -28.92 -21.99 22.62
C ASN A 656 -28.52 -23.30 23.33
N GLN A 657 -29.11 -24.43 22.94
CA GLN A 657 -28.65 -25.75 23.36
C GLN A 657 -28.72 -26.77 22.22
N GLN A 658 -27.99 -26.55 21.13
CA GLN A 658 -27.49 -27.67 20.33
C GLN A 658 -26.03 -27.41 19.90
N PRO A 659 -25.12 -28.38 20.10
CA PRO A 659 -23.76 -28.28 19.59
C PRO A 659 -23.80 -28.39 18.06
N TYR A 660 -23.25 -27.37 17.38
CA TYR A 660 -23.03 -27.41 15.94
C TYR A 660 -22.05 -28.54 15.60
N GLU A 661 -22.54 -29.56 14.89
CA GLU A 661 -21.67 -30.49 14.13
C GLU A 661 -21.23 -29.85 12.80
N PRO A 662 -20.02 -30.15 12.30
CA PRO A 662 -19.43 -29.51 11.14
C PRO A 662 -19.80 -30.21 9.83
N PHE A 663 -20.27 -29.45 8.84
CA PHE A 663 -20.16 -29.80 7.42
C PHE A 663 -19.64 -28.58 6.63
#